data_AF-A0A3C2EBW9-F1
#
_entry.id   AF-A0A3C2EBW9-F1
#
_cell.length_a   1.000
_cell.length_b   1.000
_cell.length_c   1.000
_cell.angle_alpha   90.00
_cell.angle_beta   90.00
_cell.angle_gamma   90.00
#
_symmetry.space_group_name_H-M   'P 1'
#
loop_
_entity.id
_entity.type
_entity.pdbx_description
1 polymer ?
#
loop_
_entity_poly.entity_id
_entity_poly.type
_entity_poly.pdbx_seq_one_letter_code
_entity_poly.pdbx_strand_id
1 'polypeptide(L)'
;DLVFYYDSVTDGYTNDGSSSDLTANQTNCTNVIGSANYDIGHVFGTGDGGIAGLGVVCSSSNKARGYTGRPNPVGDAFTIDYVTHEMGHQFNANHTQFNSCNRNNTTAMEPGSASSIMGYAGICAPDVQNNSDAYFHAISMQEIKTYLSGTGNSCALIVSSFSNSAPVVTSQPNYTIPASTPFVLTLAATDPNGNPMTYAWDQMDYYSVSQTMPPASTNTSGPAFRSVFATTSPSRYFPPLTNVINNTTDTWQVLPSVARTMSFRGVARDYTGVAGCNSEINLTVTTVASGAFTVTSQNTAATWYEGQNQTITWNVGGTTASPISCSQVSILLSYDGGYTYPVTLSASTANDGSESIVVPEGLSSTARIMVKAIGNVFFGINNANITILSGVPTFFMTVDPTSVGICSGGSGNVNINIERILGFANPINLSVTSIPAGINYSFSNNPVNQGQNSVLSLTHAGAAEGSYTVSIKAISGSIVRIADVSLEVLGSTTQTTLVYPADQQTGISIFPLLEWAPVAAATGYELVVSRDEDFNTLILETTPETSTFQIVDALEGASEFFWKVRPVNVCSIGSWSEINSFETQACFVYKSLDVPKTISASGTQDVSSYHTVLDRGVITDLDVLNLEGLHTYVSDLRFTLYSPNATNVRIWNTPCGNYDNFDINFDQSAPAGSWPCPPTDGGTYRPSNTLNTFNTRQIKGQWRMRVQDLANQDGGSLQKWEIKTCVTNFCRLTVDNSYQNGAGSIYSALQCASTGDTIRFNSALENEIIDLGDQNLILDKQLVIEGDLSKNIHLYSNSNDALIVNSAPSSGAGLLIKGLHLHRLNNNDSMIENNGKLILQDVILHHSAGNTHEAIFNTSASSLEVRGNCEVLHE
;
A
#
# COMPACT_ATOMS: atom_id res chain seq x y z
N ASP A 1 0.81 -44.12 4.68
CA ASP A 1 0.65 -45.51 5.19
C ASP A 1 1.76 -45.97 6.14
N LEU A 2 2.98 -45.44 6.06
CA LEU A 2 4.10 -45.91 6.89
C LEU A 2 4.04 -45.48 8.38
N VAL A 3 3.23 -44.47 8.72
CA VAL A 3 3.10 -43.91 10.09
C VAL A 3 1.79 -44.29 10.79
N PHE A 4 1.14 -45.37 10.36
CA PHE A 4 -0.04 -45.92 11.05
C PHE A 4 0.38 -47.05 12.00
N TYR A 5 0.03 -46.90 13.27
CA TYR A 5 0.26 -47.88 14.32
C TYR A 5 -1.09 -48.33 14.85
N TYR A 6 -1.32 -49.65 14.93
CA TYR A 6 -2.58 -50.24 15.42
C TYR A 6 -2.46 -50.79 16.85
N ASP A 7 -1.27 -50.72 17.45
CA ASP A 7 -0.97 -51.18 18.80
C ASP A 7 -0.33 -50.04 19.60
N SER A 8 -1.06 -49.57 20.62
CA SER A 8 -0.65 -48.46 21.50
C SER A 8 0.57 -48.76 22.36
N VAL A 9 1.05 -50.01 22.40
CA VAL A 9 2.32 -50.35 23.07
C VAL A 9 3.52 -50.05 22.15
N THR A 10 3.29 -49.99 20.84
CA THR A 10 4.34 -49.89 19.82
C THR A 10 4.36 -48.57 19.06
N ASP A 11 3.37 -47.70 19.27
CA ASP A 11 3.27 -46.40 18.59
C ASP A 11 4.27 -45.35 19.11
N GLY A 12 4.76 -45.53 20.34
CA GLY A 12 5.79 -44.69 20.97
C GLY A 12 5.25 -43.43 21.64
N TYR A 13 3.93 -43.28 21.81
CA TYR A 13 3.30 -42.09 22.40
C TYR A 13 2.78 -42.36 23.81
N THR A 14 2.97 -41.39 24.71
CA THR A 14 2.47 -41.44 26.09
C THR A 14 1.00 -41.00 26.18
N ASN A 15 0.52 -40.22 25.20
CA ASN A 15 -0.84 -39.70 25.13
C ASN A 15 -1.21 -38.87 26.37
N ASP A 16 -0.25 -38.10 26.87
CA ASP A 16 -0.40 -37.25 28.05
C ASP A 16 -0.06 -35.78 27.77
N GLY A 17 0.28 -35.43 26.52
CA GLY A 17 0.56 -34.06 26.12
C GLY A 17 1.85 -33.51 26.73
N SER A 18 2.76 -34.39 27.11
CA SER A 18 4.07 -34.00 27.63
C SER A 18 5.10 -33.78 26.51
N SER A 19 6.24 -33.19 26.87
CA SER A 19 7.35 -32.98 25.92
C SER A 19 7.90 -34.29 25.30
N SER A 20 7.62 -35.46 25.90
CA SER A 20 8.00 -36.74 25.30
C SER A 20 7.17 -37.05 24.05
N ASP A 21 5.88 -36.74 24.02
CA ASP A 21 5.03 -36.94 22.84
C ASP A 21 5.53 -36.11 21.64
N LEU A 22 6.00 -34.87 21.89
CA LEU A 22 6.59 -34.02 20.85
C LEU A 22 7.88 -34.62 20.27
N THR A 23 8.75 -35.14 21.15
CA THR A 23 10.04 -35.72 20.75
C THR A 23 9.84 -37.04 20.04
N ALA A 24 8.89 -37.85 20.50
CA ALA A 24 8.48 -39.09 19.87
C ALA A 24 7.95 -38.81 18.45
N ASN A 25 7.04 -37.84 18.28
CA ASN A 25 6.48 -37.51 16.98
C ASN A 25 7.56 -37.08 15.98
N GLN A 26 8.43 -36.15 16.40
CA GLN A 26 9.53 -35.69 15.56
C GLN A 26 10.47 -36.84 15.14
N THR A 27 10.87 -37.68 16.10
CA THR A 27 11.74 -38.84 15.84
C THR A 27 11.07 -39.81 14.88
N ASN A 28 9.79 -40.08 15.10
CA ASN A 28 9.03 -41.05 14.33
C ASN A 28 8.83 -40.59 12.87
N CYS A 29 8.31 -39.36 12.66
CA CYS A 29 8.16 -38.79 11.33
C CYS A 29 9.49 -38.73 10.58
N THR A 30 10.56 -38.30 11.25
CA THR A 30 11.90 -38.20 10.61
C THR A 30 12.42 -39.57 10.19
N ASN A 31 12.34 -40.57 11.06
CA ASN A 31 12.91 -41.90 10.79
C ASN A 31 12.10 -42.71 9.77
N VAL A 32 10.78 -42.58 9.78
CA VAL A 32 9.89 -43.43 8.99
C VAL A 32 9.63 -42.86 7.60
N ILE A 33 9.31 -41.56 7.52
CA ILE A 33 8.97 -40.90 6.25
C ILE A 33 10.03 -39.92 5.79
N GLY A 34 11.01 -39.55 6.61
CA GLY A 34 12.06 -38.61 6.23
C GLY A 34 11.61 -37.15 6.32
N SER A 35 12.50 -36.28 6.78
CA SER A 35 12.20 -34.86 7.00
C SER A 35 11.83 -34.09 5.72
N ALA A 36 12.10 -34.60 4.52
CA ALA A 36 11.72 -33.95 3.27
C ALA A 36 10.23 -34.16 2.89
N ASN A 37 9.53 -35.11 3.53
CA ASN A 37 8.22 -35.59 3.06
C ASN A 37 7.04 -35.09 3.91
N TYR A 38 7.23 -34.07 4.74
CA TYR A 38 6.17 -33.41 5.51
C TYR A 38 6.58 -31.99 5.88
N ASP A 39 5.62 -31.06 5.99
CA ASP A 39 5.90 -29.65 6.30
C ASP A 39 5.62 -29.31 7.77
N ILE A 40 4.64 -30.00 8.33
CA ILE A 40 4.20 -29.93 9.73
C ILE A 40 3.79 -31.34 10.19
N GLY A 41 4.06 -31.65 11.45
CA GLY A 41 3.56 -32.85 12.13
C GLY A 41 2.91 -32.48 13.45
N HIS A 42 1.80 -33.14 13.76
CA HIS A 42 1.00 -32.87 14.95
C HIS A 42 0.33 -34.15 15.44
N VAL A 43 0.35 -34.40 16.74
CA VAL A 43 -0.27 -35.57 17.38
C VAL A 43 -1.64 -35.19 17.93
N PHE A 44 -2.65 -36.03 17.69
CA PHE A 44 -3.97 -35.91 18.32
C PHE A 44 -4.15 -37.02 19.34
N GLY A 45 -4.50 -36.66 20.57
CA GLY A 45 -4.62 -37.59 21.69
C GLY A 45 -5.92 -37.46 22.49
N THR A 46 -6.07 -38.34 23.47
CA THR A 46 -7.16 -38.31 24.45
C THR A 46 -6.74 -37.83 25.84
N GLY A 47 -5.43 -37.61 26.07
CA GLY A 47 -4.93 -36.86 27.23
C GLY A 47 -5.30 -35.38 27.11
N ASP A 48 -5.73 -34.74 28.20
CA ASP A 48 -6.23 -33.36 28.16
C ASP A 48 -5.08 -32.34 28.07
N GLY A 49 -5.15 -31.40 27.13
CA GLY A 49 -4.22 -30.28 27.00
C GLY A 49 -3.62 -30.08 25.60
N GLY A 50 -2.71 -29.12 25.50
CA GLY A 50 -2.00 -28.78 24.27
C GLY A 50 -0.56 -28.36 24.56
N ILE A 51 0.35 -28.73 23.67
CA ILE A 51 1.73 -28.27 23.70
C ILE A 51 2.30 -28.28 22.28
N ALA A 52 2.98 -27.21 21.90
CA ALA A 52 3.67 -27.10 20.63
C ALA A 52 5.01 -26.38 20.76
N GLY A 53 5.92 -26.68 19.83
CA GLY A 53 7.11 -25.85 19.62
C GLY A 53 6.71 -24.54 18.94
N LEU A 54 7.29 -23.42 19.40
CA LEU A 54 7.08 -22.11 18.80
C LEU A 54 7.89 -21.98 17.50
N GLY A 55 7.25 -21.66 16.38
CA GLY A 55 7.91 -21.39 15.10
C GLY A 55 8.72 -22.57 14.59
N VAL A 56 8.08 -23.72 14.43
CA VAL A 56 8.76 -24.98 14.06
C VAL A 56 8.43 -25.47 12.67
N VAL A 57 7.38 -24.96 12.00
CA VAL A 57 7.05 -25.36 10.62
C VAL A 57 8.26 -25.19 9.70
N CYS A 58 8.51 -26.16 8.82
CA CYS A 58 9.70 -26.23 7.97
C CYS A 58 11.07 -26.37 8.66
N SER A 59 11.16 -26.37 9.99
CA SER A 59 12.38 -26.74 10.72
C SER A 59 12.63 -28.24 10.63
N SER A 60 13.68 -28.67 9.92
CA SER A 60 13.98 -30.10 9.68
C SER A 60 14.08 -30.93 10.98
N SER A 61 14.47 -30.30 12.09
CA SER A 61 14.63 -30.92 13.40
C SER A 61 13.45 -30.74 14.35
N ASN A 62 12.46 -29.89 14.03
CA ASN A 62 11.38 -29.55 14.97
C ASN A 62 9.96 -29.52 14.37
N LYS A 63 9.79 -29.61 13.05
CA LYS A 63 8.49 -29.38 12.38
C LYS A 63 7.38 -30.39 12.70
N ALA A 64 7.66 -31.46 13.44
CA ALA A 64 6.67 -32.40 13.97
C ALA A 64 6.39 -32.23 15.48
N ARG A 65 6.79 -31.11 16.09
CA ARG A 65 6.59 -30.87 17.53
C ARG A 65 5.28 -30.11 17.80
N GLY A 66 4.15 -30.81 17.67
CA GLY A 66 2.84 -30.36 18.13
C GLY A 66 2.02 -31.51 18.70
N TYR A 67 1.26 -31.25 19.76
CA TYR A 67 0.30 -32.17 20.36
C TYR A 67 -0.95 -31.40 20.79
N THR A 68 -2.11 -31.98 20.51
CA THR A 68 -3.39 -31.57 21.05
C THR A 68 -4.15 -32.78 21.54
N GLY A 69 -4.73 -32.71 22.73
CA GLY A 69 -5.56 -33.80 23.23
C GLY A 69 -6.71 -33.35 24.12
N ARG A 70 -7.74 -34.19 24.13
CA ARG A 70 -8.92 -34.03 24.98
C ARG A 70 -9.60 -35.38 25.20
N PRO A 71 -10.17 -35.68 26.39
CA PRO A 71 -10.84 -36.95 26.64
C PRO A 71 -11.93 -37.32 25.62
N ASN A 72 -12.58 -36.31 25.03
CA ASN A 72 -13.50 -36.46 23.90
C ASN A 72 -13.11 -35.44 22.81
N PRO A 73 -12.20 -35.80 21.87
CA PRO A 73 -11.59 -34.87 20.92
C PRO A 73 -12.54 -34.56 19.75
N VAL A 74 -13.66 -33.91 20.05
CA VAL A 74 -14.72 -33.57 19.09
C VAL A 74 -15.25 -32.15 19.31
N GLY A 75 -15.73 -31.54 18.23
CA GLY A 75 -16.41 -30.24 18.26
C GLY A 75 -15.46 -29.03 18.34
N ASP A 76 -16.05 -27.84 18.30
CA ASP A 76 -15.34 -26.57 18.13
C ASP A 76 -14.30 -26.32 19.21
N ALA A 77 -14.64 -26.59 20.47
CA ALA A 77 -13.70 -26.39 21.58
C ALA A 77 -12.51 -27.36 21.58
N PHE A 78 -12.49 -28.41 20.73
CA PHE A 78 -11.27 -29.18 20.48
C PHE A 78 -10.51 -28.59 19.28
N THR A 79 -11.22 -28.34 18.18
CA THR A 79 -10.63 -27.86 16.92
C THR A 79 -10.05 -26.46 17.01
N ILE A 80 -10.74 -25.52 17.64
CA ILE A 80 -10.37 -24.10 17.68
C ILE A 80 -9.48 -23.83 18.90
N ASP A 81 -9.98 -24.11 20.10
CA ASP A 81 -9.32 -23.73 21.35
C ASP A 81 -8.00 -24.45 21.60
N TYR A 82 -7.84 -25.67 21.05
CA TYR A 82 -6.60 -26.44 21.21
C TYR A 82 -5.90 -26.67 19.87
N VAL A 83 -6.53 -27.36 18.89
CA VAL A 83 -5.80 -27.77 17.67
C VAL A 83 -5.27 -26.54 16.92
N THR A 84 -6.13 -25.56 16.67
CA THR A 84 -5.74 -24.34 15.94
C THR A 84 -4.81 -23.46 16.78
N HIS A 85 -4.98 -23.43 18.12
CA HIS A 85 -4.09 -22.73 19.05
C HIS A 85 -2.66 -23.30 19.01
N GLU A 86 -2.51 -24.61 19.15
CA GLU A 86 -1.22 -25.28 19.14
C GLU A 86 -0.56 -25.24 17.76
N MET A 87 -1.34 -25.34 16.68
CA MET A 87 -0.83 -25.06 15.34
C MET A 87 -0.40 -23.60 15.21
N GLY A 88 -1.10 -22.64 15.81
CA GLY A 88 -0.69 -21.24 15.88
C GLY A 88 0.72 -21.08 16.45
N HIS A 89 1.04 -21.76 17.55
CA HIS A 89 2.42 -21.84 18.08
C HIS A 89 3.40 -22.44 17.07
N GLN A 90 3.04 -23.54 16.40
CA GLN A 90 3.92 -24.13 15.37
C GLN A 90 4.23 -23.15 14.22
N PHE A 91 3.30 -22.25 13.92
CA PHE A 91 3.43 -21.13 12.98
C PHE A 91 3.99 -19.83 13.59
N ASN A 92 4.54 -19.90 14.81
CA ASN A 92 5.23 -18.82 15.53
C ASN A 92 4.34 -17.75 16.19
N ALA A 93 3.04 -18.00 16.36
CA ALA A 93 2.17 -17.07 17.09
C ALA A 93 2.33 -17.23 18.60
N ASN A 94 2.52 -16.14 19.32
CA ASN A 94 2.48 -16.10 20.78
C ASN A 94 1.06 -15.81 21.29
N HIS A 95 0.90 -16.04 22.60
CA HIS A 95 -0.32 -15.77 23.35
C HIS A 95 -0.75 -14.29 23.32
N THR A 96 -2.06 -14.02 23.29
CA THR A 96 -2.61 -12.66 23.19
C THR A 96 -3.26 -12.13 24.47
N GLN A 97 -3.51 -13.00 25.46
CA GLN A 97 -4.19 -12.65 26.70
C GLN A 97 -3.37 -11.76 27.64
N PHE A 98 -4.02 -10.83 28.33
CA PHE A 98 -3.40 -9.97 29.33
C PHE A 98 -3.44 -10.56 30.76
N ASN A 99 -4.21 -11.61 31.02
CA ASN A 99 -4.24 -12.26 32.34
C ASN A 99 -2.87 -12.85 32.76
N SER A 100 -2.76 -13.42 33.96
CA SER A 100 -1.49 -13.90 34.51
C SER A 100 -1.07 -15.29 34.03
N CYS A 101 -1.86 -15.96 33.19
CA CYS A 101 -1.61 -17.35 32.80
C CYS A 101 -0.82 -17.44 31.49
N ASN A 102 0.42 -17.97 31.58
CA ASN A 102 1.34 -18.22 30.46
C ASN A 102 1.44 -17.04 29.47
N ARG A 103 1.26 -15.81 29.95
CA ARG A 103 1.21 -14.62 29.10
C ARG A 103 2.56 -14.33 28.45
N ASN A 104 2.52 -13.95 27.18
CA ASN A 104 3.63 -13.27 26.51
C ASN A 104 3.39 -11.75 26.56
N ASN A 105 4.28 -10.99 27.21
CA ASN A 105 4.07 -9.55 27.43
C ASN A 105 4.06 -8.72 26.12
N THR A 106 4.86 -9.09 25.12
CA THR A 106 4.98 -8.30 23.88
C THR A 106 3.78 -8.46 22.95
N THR A 107 3.01 -9.54 23.10
CA THR A 107 1.84 -9.85 22.28
C THR A 107 0.53 -9.87 23.06
N ALA A 108 0.57 -9.57 24.36
CA ALA A 108 -0.60 -9.44 25.23
C ALA A 108 -1.45 -8.19 24.91
N MET A 109 -2.14 -8.25 23.78
CA MET A 109 -2.93 -7.18 23.16
C MET A 109 -4.43 -7.27 23.45
N GLU A 110 -4.89 -8.34 24.10
CA GLU A 110 -6.31 -8.57 24.37
C GLU A 110 -6.61 -8.53 25.88
N PRO A 111 -7.73 -7.91 26.31
CA PRO A 111 -8.15 -7.90 27.71
C PRO A 111 -8.37 -9.31 28.28
N GLY A 112 -8.17 -9.47 29.59
CA GLY A 112 -8.53 -10.69 30.32
C GLY A 112 -7.88 -11.94 29.75
N SER A 113 -8.68 -13.00 29.57
CA SER A 113 -8.30 -14.25 28.90
C SER A 113 -8.25 -14.18 27.38
N ALA A 114 -8.44 -12.99 26.78
CA ALA A 114 -8.59 -12.79 25.35
C ALA A 114 -9.84 -13.48 24.75
N SER A 115 -10.07 -13.23 23.47
CA SER A 115 -11.18 -13.82 22.70
C SER A 115 -10.74 -14.50 21.42
N SER A 116 -9.54 -14.21 20.90
CA SER A 116 -9.00 -14.85 19.70
C SER A 116 -8.38 -16.24 19.96
N ILE A 117 -8.05 -16.96 18.89
CA ILE A 117 -7.46 -18.31 18.92
C ILE A 117 -6.25 -18.41 19.86
N MET A 118 -5.35 -17.43 19.85
CA MET A 118 -4.13 -17.44 20.68
C MET A 118 -4.38 -16.94 22.12
N GLY A 119 -5.64 -16.75 22.49
CA GLY A 119 -6.10 -16.47 23.83
C GLY A 119 -6.32 -17.71 24.69
N TYR A 120 -6.64 -17.49 25.96
CA TYR A 120 -6.91 -18.50 26.99
C TYR A 120 -8.39 -18.44 27.44
N ALA A 121 -9.29 -18.12 26.51
CA ALA A 121 -10.73 -18.05 26.76
C ALA A 121 -11.22 -19.34 27.46
N GLY A 122 -11.94 -19.19 28.57
CA GLY A 122 -12.46 -20.30 29.39
C GLY A 122 -11.44 -20.99 30.30
N ILE A 123 -10.16 -20.62 30.25
CA ILE A 123 -9.08 -21.31 30.98
C ILE A 123 -8.66 -20.52 32.22
N CYS A 124 -8.53 -19.19 32.13
CA CYS A 124 -7.92 -18.40 33.20
C CYS A 124 -8.58 -17.04 33.44
N ALA A 125 -8.84 -16.74 34.72
CA ALA A 125 -9.45 -15.48 35.14
C ALA A 125 -8.48 -14.27 35.03
N PRO A 126 -8.99 -13.03 34.85
CA PRO A 126 -10.39 -12.71 34.60
C PRO A 126 -10.78 -13.11 33.16
N ASP A 127 -11.87 -13.86 33.04
CA ASP A 127 -12.22 -14.56 31.81
C ASP A 127 -13.21 -13.76 30.95
N VAL A 128 -12.85 -13.50 29.69
CA VAL A 128 -13.64 -12.73 28.73
C VAL A 128 -14.85 -13.54 28.25
N GLN A 129 -14.63 -14.83 27.94
CA GLN A 129 -15.63 -15.75 27.42
C GLN A 129 -15.16 -17.20 27.55
N ASN A 130 -16.09 -18.15 27.46
CA ASN A 130 -15.83 -19.56 27.74
C ASN A 130 -15.00 -20.33 26.70
N ASN A 131 -14.95 -19.89 25.43
CA ASN A 131 -14.21 -20.55 24.34
C ASN A 131 -13.69 -19.49 23.38
N SER A 132 -12.64 -19.76 22.61
CA SER A 132 -12.10 -18.80 21.66
C SER A 132 -13.02 -18.66 20.44
N ASP A 133 -13.08 -17.45 19.89
CA ASP A 133 -13.68 -17.22 18.59
C ASP A 133 -12.67 -17.64 17.51
N ALA A 134 -13.16 -18.23 16.41
CA ALA A 134 -12.33 -18.81 15.35
C ALA A 134 -11.66 -17.76 14.42
N TYR A 135 -10.86 -16.87 14.99
CA TYR A 135 -10.01 -15.92 14.27
C TYR A 135 -8.70 -15.66 15.02
N PHE A 136 -7.66 -15.26 14.29
CA PHE A 136 -6.42 -14.77 14.86
C PHE A 136 -6.49 -13.26 15.09
N HIS A 137 -6.00 -12.80 16.25
CA HIS A 137 -5.74 -11.39 16.48
C HIS A 137 -4.69 -10.88 15.47
N ALA A 138 -4.75 -9.60 15.12
CA ALA A 138 -3.83 -9.02 14.14
C ALA A 138 -2.33 -9.15 14.53
N ILE A 139 -2.01 -9.23 15.82
CA ILE A 139 -0.63 -9.52 16.28
C ILE A 139 -0.18 -10.94 15.94
N SER A 140 -1.05 -11.94 16.12
CA SER A 140 -0.76 -13.33 15.77
C SER A 140 -0.59 -13.47 14.25
N MET A 141 -1.43 -12.77 13.47
CA MET A 141 -1.26 -12.70 12.01
C MET A 141 0.09 -12.09 11.62
N GLN A 142 0.54 -11.04 12.31
CA GLN A 142 1.86 -10.43 12.08
C GLN A 142 2.99 -11.42 12.35
N GLU A 143 2.97 -12.12 13.49
CA GLU A 143 4.01 -13.10 13.84
C GLU A 143 4.06 -14.25 12.85
N ILE A 144 2.90 -14.80 12.47
CA ILE A 144 2.79 -15.87 11.47
C ILE A 144 3.31 -15.40 10.12
N LYS A 145 2.88 -14.23 9.65
CA LYS A 145 3.32 -13.67 8.36
C LYS A 145 4.82 -13.42 8.34
N THR A 146 5.38 -12.90 9.43
CA THR A 146 6.82 -12.67 9.57
C THR A 146 7.58 -13.99 9.50
N TYR A 147 7.12 -15.01 10.22
CA TYR A 147 7.73 -16.33 10.21
C TYR A 147 7.68 -16.99 8.82
N LEU A 148 6.52 -16.96 8.16
CA LEU A 148 6.31 -17.52 6.83
C LEU A 148 7.02 -16.75 5.71
N SER A 149 7.32 -15.46 5.91
CA SER A 149 8.13 -14.68 4.95
C SER A 149 9.63 -14.94 5.14
N GLY A 150 10.03 -15.41 6.33
CA GLY A 150 11.39 -15.80 6.67
C GLY A 150 11.61 -17.32 6.57
N THR A 151 11.98 -17.96 7.69
CA THR A 151 12.40 -19.37 7.72
C THR A 151 11.25 -20.38 7.64
N GLY A 152 10.02 -19.95 7.86
CA GLY A 152 8.85 -20.82 7.94
C GLY A 152 8.34 -21.38 6.61
N ASN A 153 8.98 -21.03 5.48
CA ASN A 153 8.55 -21.43 4.14
C ASN A 153 9.55 -22.35 3.40
N SER A 154 10.68 -22.72 4.01
CA SER A 154 11.78 -23.39 3.29
C SER A 154 11.42 -24.79 2.76
N CYS A 155 10.32 -25.36 3.21
CA CYS A 155 9.77 -26.64 2.76
C CYS A 155 8.46 -26.51 1.97
N ALA A 156 7.89 -25.30 1.90
CA ALA A 156 6.58 -25.08 1.32
C ALA A 156 6.61 -25.30 -0.20
N LEU A 157 5.63 -26.04 -0.71
CA LEU A 157 5.34 -26.08 -2.14
C LEU A 157 4.55 -24.82 -2.53
N ILE A 158 5.18 -23.94 -3.29
CA ILE A 158 4.50 -22.74 -3.81
C ILE A 158 3.55 -23.16 -4.94
N VAL A 159 2.25 -22.92 -4.72
CA VAL A 159 1.21 -23.24 -5.71
C VAL A 159 0.91 -21.99 -6.54
N SER A 160 1.43 -21.93 -7.76
CA SER A 160 1.32 -20.78 -8.66
C SER A 160 -0.02 -20.68 -9.42
N SER A 161 -0.87 -21.70 -9.35
CA SER A 161 -2.13 -21.78 -10.12
C SER A 161 -3.30 -20.99 -9.52
N PHE A 162 -3.14 -20.40 -8.33
CA PHE A 162 -4.17 -19.59 -7.68
C PHE A 162 -3.76 -18.12 -7.74
N SER A 163 -4.48 -17.33 -8.54
CA SER A 163 -4.33 -15.87 -8.57
C SER A 163 -5.35 -15.26 -7.63
N ASN A 164 -4.86 -14.77 -6.49
CA ASN A 164 -5.60 -13.87 -5.62
C ASN A 164 -4.66 -12.74 -5.20
N SER A 165 -5.08 -11.50 -5.40
CA SER A 165 -4.29 -10.33 -5.02
C SER A 165 -4.77 -9.86 -3.66
N ALA A 166 -3.85 -9.42 -2.81
CA ALA A 166 -4.26 -8.86 -1.52
C ALA A 166 -5.12 -7.61 -1.71
N PRO A 167 -6.12 -7.39 -0.85
CA PRO A 167 -6.86 -6.13 -0.83
C PRO A 167 -5.91 -4.92 -0.76
N VAL A 168 -6.28 -3.80 -1.36
CA VAL A 168 -5.54 -2.55 -1.26
C VAL A 168 -6.20 -1.70 -0.18
N VAL A 169 -5.50 -1.49 0.93
CA VAL A 169 -5.94 -0.59 2.00
C VAL A 169 -5.42 0.82 1.74
N THR A 170 -6.30 1.80 1.84
CA THR A 170 -5.92 3.22 1.67
C THR A 170 -5.34 3.75 2.99
N SER A 171 -4.31 4.60 2.90
CA SER A 171 -3.76 5.29 4.07
C SER A 171 -4.85 6.09 4.81
N GLN A 172 -4.82 6.05 6.14
CA GLN A 172 -5.78 6.73 7.00
C GLN A 172 -5.05 7.57 8.06
N PRO A 173 -5.58 8.75 8.43
CA PRO A 173 -4.94 9.60 9.42
C PRO A 173 -5.08 9.02 10.83
N ASN A 174 -4.21 9.48 11.72
CA ASN A 174 -4.39 9.34 13.16
C ASN A 174 -5.48 10.29 13.65
N TYR A 175 -6.24 9.89 14.66
CA TYR A 175 -7.35 10.69 15.19
C TYR A 175 -7.07 11.15 16.62
N THR A 176 -7.49 12.37 16.93
CA THR A 176 -7.58 12.87 18.30
C THR A 176 -9.04 13.13 18.64
N ILE A 177 -9.52 12.57 19.75
CA ILE A 177 -10.92 12.61 20.16
C ILE A 177 -11.07 13.05 21.63
N PRO A 178 -12.24 13.54 22.07
CA PRO A 178 -12.49 13.78 23.49
C PRO A 178 -12.49 12.48 24.29
N ALA A 179 -12.04 12.54 25.55
CA ALA A 179 -12.24 11.46 26.49
C ALA A 179 -13.74 11.15 26.70
N SER A 180 -14.03 9.92 27.11
CA SER A 180 -15.39 9.40 27.40
C SER A 180 -16.38 9.56 26.23
N THR A 181 -15.90 9.50 25.00
CA THR A 181 -16.71 9.69 23.79
C THR A 181 -16.65 8.45 22.88
N PRO A 182 -17.80 7.91 22.45
CA PRO A 182 -17.84 6.84 21.46
C PRO A 182 -17.21 7.22 20.12
N PHE A 183 -16.61 6.26 19.44
CA PHE A 183 -16.01 6.46 18.12
C PHE A 183 -16.20 5.25 17.20
N VAL A 184 -16.08 5.48 15.90
CA VAL A 184 -16.21 4.46 14.85
C VAL A 184 -15.01 4.51 13.92
N LEU A 185 -14.34 3.37 13.73
CA LEU A 185 -13.28 3.24 12.74
C LEU A 185 -13.83 2.55 11.51
N THR A 186 -13.61 3.14 10.34
CA THR A 186 -14.05 2.61 9.04
C THR A 186 -12.82 2.34 8.19
N LEU A 187 -12.59 1.10 7.77
CA LEU A 187 -11.46 0.74 6.92
C LEU A 187 -11.80 1.01 5.45
N ALA A 188 -10.99 1.81 4.77
CA ALA A 188 -11.10 2.03 3.33
C ALA A 188 -10.22 1.02 2.60
N ALA A 189 -10.84 0.06 1.91
CA ALA A 189 -10.12 -0.93 1.11
C ALA A 189 -10.88 -1.27 -0.18
N THR A 190 -10.13 -1.68 -1.20
CA THR A 190 -10.64 -2.21 -2.47
C THR A 190 -10.00 -3.55 -2.76
N ASP A 191 -10.71 -4.45 -3.42
CA ASP A 191 -10.15 -5.73 -3.84
C ASP A 191 -9.84 -5.70 -5.36
N PRO A 192 -8.59 -5.91 -5.79
CA PRO A 192 -8.23 -5.90 -7.22
C PRO A 192 -8.96 -6.96 -8.04
N ASN A 193 -9.39 -8.05 -7.41
CA ASN A 193 -10.09 -9.16 -8.05
C ASN A 193 -11.63 -9.06 -7.92
N GLY A 194 -12.14 -8.06 -7.19
CA GLY A 194 -13.58 -7.88 -6.93
C GLY A 194 -14.18 -8.89 -5.95
N ASN A 195 -13.36 -9.57 -5.15
CA ASN A 195 -13.81 -10.56 -4.18
C ASN A 195 -14.58 -9.92 -3.01
N PRO A 196 -15.55 -10.65 -2.40
CA PRO A 196 -16.16 -10.22 -1.15
C PRO A 196 -15.10 -10.09 -0.04
N MET A 197 -15.11 -8.93 0.63
CA MET A 197 -14.18 -8.63 1.71
C MET A 197 -14.82 -8.69 3.09
N THR A 198 -14.00 -9.00 4.09
CA THR A 198 -14.32 -8.86 5.51
C THR A 198 -13.28 -8.00 6.22
N TYR A 199 -13.70 -7.35 7.30
CA TYR A 199 -12.94 -6.31 7.98
C TYR A 199 -12.93 -6.54 9.49
N ALA A 200 -11.77 -6.34 10.11
CA ALA A 200 -11.63 -6.33 11.57
C ALA A 200 -10.74 -5.16 11.99
N TRP A 201 -10.96 -4.67 13.21
CA TRP A 201 -10.12 -3.67 13.86
C TRP A 201 -9.70 -4.20 15.21
N ASP A 202 -8.39 -4.33 15.44
CA ASP A 202 -7.82 -4.85 16.68
C ASP A 202 -7.03 -3.77 17.40
N GLN A 203 -7.10 -3.74 18.73
CA GLN A 203 -6.24 -2.87 19.51
C GLN A 203 -4.85 -3.50 19.62
N MET A 204 -3.80 -2.70 19.44
CA MET A 204 -2.40 -3.14 19.37
C MET A 204 -1.55 -2.60 20.52
N ASP A 205 -2.20 -2.23 21.64
CA ASP A 205 -1.50 -1.78 22.86
C ASP A 205 -1.22 -3.00 23.76
N TYR A 206 0.07 -3.34 23.90
CA TYR A 206 0.51 -4.53 24.64
C TYR A 206 0.51 -4.33 26.15
N TYR A 207 0.95 -5.38 26.85
CA TYR A 207 1.02 -5.42 28.30
C TYR A 207 1.74 -4.22 28.94
N SER A 208 1.13 -3.67 30.00
CA SER A 208 1.76 -2.69 30.88
C SER A 208 1.57 -3.08 32.35
N VAL A 209 2.66 -3.04 33.12
CA VAL A 209 2.68 -3.40 34.55
C VAL A 209 1.76 -2.53 35.42
N SER A 210 1.39 -1.34 34.96
CA SER A 210 0.60 -0.37 35.72
C SER A 210 -0.91 -0.45 35.47
N GLN A 211 -1.38 -1.43 34.67
CA GLN A 211 -2.77 -1.49 34.24
C GLN A 211 -3.63 -2.45 35.07
N THR A 212 -4.84 -2.00 35.43
CA THR A 212 -5.89 -2.86 36.03
C THR A 212 -6.60 -3.69 34.95
N MET A 213 -6.88 -4.96 35.25
CA MET A 213 -7.60 -5.90 34.38
C MET A 213 -8.72 -6.63 35.19
N PRO A 214 -10.01 -6.64 34.78
CA PRO A 214 -10.59 -6.08 33.56
C PRO A 214 -10.32 -4.58 33.33
N PRO A 215 -10.34 -4.08 32.08
CA PRO A 215 -9.95 -2.71 31.79
C PRO A 215 -10.79 -1.68 32.55
N ALA A 216 -10.14 -0.64 33.07
CA ALA A 216 -10.79 0.50 33.71
C ALA A 216 -10.72 1.73 32.80
N SER A 217 -11.71 2.63 32.86
CA SER A 217 -11.71 3.84 32.02
C SER A 217 -10.56 4.79 32.34
N THR A 218 -9.97 4.68 33.53
CA THR A 218 -8.81 5.45 33.97
C THR A 218 -7.46 4.85 33.54
N ASN A 219 -7.46 3.70 32.85
CA ASN A 219 -6.23 3.07 32.35
C ASN A 219 -5.58 3.97 31.29
N THR A 220 -4.29 4.29 31.47
CA THR A 220 -3.49 5.12 30.54
C THR A 220 -2.74 4.31 29.48
N SER A 221 -2.73 2.99 29.57
CA SER A 221 -2.02 2.08 28.65
C SER A 221 -2.70 0.73 28.52
N GLY A 222 -2.21 -0.09 27.58
CA GLY A 222 -2.58 -1.48 27.29
C GLY A 222 -4.06 -1.68 26.91
N PRO A 223 -4.54 -2.93 26.83
CA PRO A 223 -5.76 -3.23 26.09
C PRO A 223 -7.02 -2.79 26.84
N ALA A 224 -7.92 -2.13 26.11
CA ALA A 224 -9.19 -1.56 26.58
C ALA A 224 -10.40 -2.09 25.79
N PHE A 225 -10.17 -2.64 24.60
CA PHE A 225 -11.19 -3.22 23.73
C PHE A 225 -10.80 -4.65 23.34
N ARG A 226 -11.66 -5.61 23.66
CA ARG A 226 -11.52 -7.00 23.18
C ARG A 226 -11.57 -7.08 21.66
N SER A 227 -10.97 -8.12 21.10
CA SER A 227 -11.13 -8.45 19.69
C SER A 227 -12.52 -9.04 19.43
N VAL A 228 -12.94 -8.98 18.17
CA VAL A 228 -14.23 -9.48 17.67
C VAL A 228 -14.06 -10.01 16.26
N PHE A 229 -14.97 -10.90 15.85
CA PHE A 229 -14.97 -11.50 14.52
C PHE A 229 -15.02 -10.45 13.41
N ALA A 230 -14.34 -10.73 12.29
CA ALA A 230 -14.40 -9.88 11.11
C ALA A 230 -15.83 -9.83 10.54
N THR A 231 -16.25 -8.68 10.02
CA THR A 231 -17.60 -8.53 9.43
C THR A 231 -17.51 -8.04 7.99
N THR A 232 -18.61 -8.10 7.25
CA THR A 232 -18.70 -7.48 5.92
C THR A 232 -18.81 -5.96 5.98
N SER A 233 -19.08 -5.39 7.16
CA SER A 233 -19.04 -3.94 7.37
C SER A 233 -17.60 -3.47 7.53
N PRO A 234 -17.15 -2.45 6.78
CA PRO A 234 -15.83 -1.85 6.99
C PRO A 234 -15.75 -1.06 8.29
N SER A 235 -16.87 -0.81 8.96
CA SER A 235 -16.97 0.02 10.16
C SER A 235 -17.13 -0.80 11.44
N ARG A 236 -16.33 -0.49 12.47
CA ARG A 236 -16.46 -1.00 13.85
C ARG A 236 -16.67 0.16 14.84
N TYR A 237 -17.68 0.03 15.69
CA TYR A 237 -17.99 0.97 16.77
C TYR A 237 -17.27 0.57 18.07
N PHE A 238 -16.83 1.57 18.82
CA PHE A 238 -16.15 1.44 20.10
C PHE A 238 -16.83 2.30 21.18
N PRO A 239 -17.48 1.69 22.19
CA PRO A 239 -17.84 0.27 22.31
C PRO A 239 -18.87 -0.13 21.23
N PRO A 240 -19.35 -1.40 21.17
CA PRO A 240 -20.36 -1.79 20.19
C PRO A 240 -21.56 -0.85 20.20
N LEU A 241 -22.11 -0.55 19.03
CA LEU A 241 -23.20 0.42 18.87
C LEU A 241 -24.40 0.10 19.77
N THR A 242 -24.68 -1.19 20.00
CA THR A 242 -25.75 -1.66 20.90
C THR A 242 -25.55 -1.20 22.35
N ASN A 243 -24.32 -1.11 22.84
CA ASN A 243 -24.02 -0.57 24.16
C ASN A 243 -24.29 0.93 24.22
N VAL A 244 -23.92 1.66 23.17
CA VAL A 244 -24.15 3.11 23.07
C VAL A 244 -25.65 3.42 23.03
N ILE A 245 -26.42 2.70 22.19
CA ILE A 245 -27.88 2.87 22.07
C ILE A 245 -28.60 2.63 23.40
N ASN A 246 -28.21 1.57 24.11
CA ASN A 246 -28.86 1.13 25.35
C ASN A 246 -28.29 1.80 26.60
N ASN A 247 -27.29 2.68 26.46
CA ASN A 247 -26.58 3.31 27.57
C ASN A 247 -26.03 2.29 28.59
N THR A 248 -25.47 1.19 28.09
CA THR A 248 -24.86 0.13 28.92
C THR A 248 -23.34 0.17 28.83
N THR A 249 -22.68 -0.22 29.92
CA THR A 249 -21.22 -0.39 29.96
C THR A 249 -20.82 -1.80 29.58
N ASP A 250 -19.71 -1.96 28.86
CA ASP A 250 -19.09 -3.26 28.57
C ASP A 250 -17.81 -3.40 29.40
N THR A 251 -17.68 -4.52 30.13
CA THR A 251 -16.51 -4.84 30.96
C THR A 251 -15.21 -4.93 30.16
N TRP A 252 -15.28 -5.33 28.88
CA TRP A 252 -14.14 -5.64 28.03
C TRP A 252 -13.94 -4.63 26.89
N GLN A 253 -14.80 -3.62 26.80
CA GLN A 253 -14.76 -2.56 25.79
C GLN A 253 -15.04 -1.22 26.44
N VAL A 254 -13.98 -0.60 26.97
CA VAL A 254 -14.08 0.53 27.88
C VAL A 254 -13.53 1.80 27.24
N LEU A 255 -14.39 2.82 27.16
CA LEU A 255 -13.97 4.16 26.73
C LEU A 255 -13.02 4.78 27.75
N PRO A 256 -11.86 5.32 27.34
CA PRO A 256 -10.97 6.05 28.24
C PRO A 256 -11.63 7.32 28.78
N SER A 257 -11.58 7.54 30.09
CA SER A 257 -11.97 8.80 30.74
C SER A 257 -10.78 9.74 30.97
N VAL A 258 -9.58 9.31 30.58
CA VAL A 258 -8.33 10.04 30.70
C VAL A 258 -7.67 10.22 29.34
N ALA A 259 -6.66 11.09 29.27
CA ALA A 259 -5.85 11.21 28.07
C ALA A 259 -4.99 9.96 27.88
N ARG A 260 -5.06 9.34 26.70
CA ARG A 260 -4.21 8.23 26.28
C ARG A 260 -4.20 8.07 24.77
N THR A 261 -3.11 7.55 24.25
CA THR A 261 -3.02 7.10 22.85
C THR A 261 -3.30 5.61 22.81
N MET A 262 -4.14 5.19 21.87
CA MET A 262 -4.47 3.80 21.61
C MET A 262 -4.06 3.46 20.19
N SER A 263 -3.36 2.35 20.04
CA SER A 263 -2.92 1.84 18.73
C SER A 263 -3.96 0.86 18.22
N PHE A 264 -4.36 0.98 16.96
CA PHE A 264 -5.29 0.08 16.30
C PHE A 264 -4.72 -0.41 14.98
N ARG A 265 -5.01 -1.67 14.65
CA ARG A 265 -4.75 -2.26 13.35
C ARG A 265 -6.05 -2.66 12.68
N GLY A 266 -6.30 -2.09 11.51
CA GLY A 266 -7.37 -2.49 10.61
C GLY A 266 -6.87 -3.58 9.67
N VAL A 267 -7.62 -4.66 9.49
CA VAL A 267 -7.26 -5.75 8.58
C VAL A 267 -8.42 -6.01 7.63
N ALA A 268 -8.18 -5.83 6.33
CA ALA A 268 -9.06 -6.24 5.25
C ALA A 268 -8.63 -7.62 4.74
N ARG A 269 -9.61 -8.52 4.56
CA ARG A 269 -9.39 -9.90 4.12
C ARG A 269 -10.32 -10.19 2.96
N ASP A 270 -9.81 -10.93 1.99
CA ASP A 270 -10.61 -11.53 0.93
C ASP A 270 -10.39 -13.05 0.91
N TYR A 271 -11.32 -13.78 0.30
CA TYR A 271 -11.25 -15.23 0.23
C TYR A 271 -11.95 -15.76 -1.00
N THR A 272 -11.23 -16.58 -1.77
CA THR A 272 -11.71 -17.18 -3.03
C THR A 272 -12.34 -18.57 -2.84
N GLY A 273 -12.45 -19.07 -1.61
CA GLY A 273 -12.85 -20.45 -1.33
C GLY A 273 -11.68 -21.45 -1.27
N VAL A 274 -10.49 -21.03 -1.72
CA VAL A 274 -9.26 -21.85 -1.73
C VAL A 274 -8.07 -21.08 -1.17
N ALA A 275 -7.88 -19.83 -1.58
CA ALA A 275 -6.82 -18.95 -1.08
C ALA A 275 -7.43 -17.64 -0.56
N GLY A 276 -6.90 -17.14 0.56
CA GLY A 276 -7.25 -15.84 1.10
C GLY A 276 -6.04 -14.94 1.16
N CYS A 277 -6.24 -13.65 0.97
CA CYS A 277 -5.21 -12.64 1.17
C CYS A 277 -5.70 -11.61 2.18
N ASN A 278 -4.75 -10.86 2.73
CA ASN A 278 -5.07 -9.79 3.65
C ASN A 278 -4.09 -8.64 3.52
N SER A 279 -4.60 -7.45 3.81
CA SER A 279 -3.82 -6.23 3.95
C SER A 279 -4.23 -5.51 5.23
N GLU A 280 -3.29 -4.75 5.77
CA GLU A 280 -3.42 -4.18 7.10
C GLU A 280 -2.95 -2.72 7.12
N ILE A 281 -3.54 -1.93 8.00
CA ILE A 281 -3.13 -0.56 8.29
C ILE A 281 -3.08 -0.32 9.78
N ASN A 282 -2.10 0.46 10.24
CA ASN A 282 -2.02 0.92 11.62
C ASN A 282 -2.44 2.38 11.70
N LEU A 283 -3.23 2.72 12.71
CA LEU A 283 -3.50 4.10 13.10
C LEU A 283 -3.59 4.21 14.62
N THR A 284 -3.58 5.44 15.10
CA THR A 284 -3.75 5.75 16.52
C THR A 284 -5.00 6.59 16.75
N VAL A 285 -5.66 6.34 17.88
CA VAL A 285 -6.74 7.16 18.43
C VAL A 285 -6.27 7.70 19.77
N THR A 286 -6.07 9.01 19.84
CA THR A 286 -5.64 9.70 21.05
C THR A 286 -6.83 10.36 21.73
N THR A 287 -7.16 9.96 22.95
CA THR A 287 -8.10 10.70 23.79
C THR A 287 -7.38 11.86 24.48
N VAL A 288 -8.03 13.02 24.54
CA VAL A 288 -7.56 14.17 25.32
C VAL A 288 -8.53 14.48 26.46
N ALA A 289 -8.01 15.04 27.55
CA ALA A 289 -8.80 15.44 28.71
C ALA A 289 -9.61 16.72 28.38
N SER A 290 -10.69 16.54 27.62
CA SER A 290 -11.70 17.56 27.31
C SER A 290 -13.09 17.06 27.75
N GLY A 291 -14.13 17.89 27.56
CA GLY A 291 -15.50 17.45 27.85
C GLY A 291 -15.96 16.38 26.86
N ALA A 292 -16.70 15.37 27.35
CA ALA A 292 -17.25 14.33 26.48
C ALA A 292 -18.21 14.94 25.44
N PHE A 293 -18.13 14.49 24.20
CA PHE A 293 -19.05 14.88 23.14
C PHE A 293 -20.33 14.07 23.25
N THR A 294 -21.45 14.72 23.58
CA THR A 294 -22.73 14.06 23.86
C THR A 294 -23.90 14.83 23.28
N VAL A 295 -24.92 14.11 22.78
CA VAL A 295 -26.17 14.73 22.36
C VAL A 295 -26.99 15.07 23.60
N THR A 296 -27.35 16.35 23.75
CA THR A 296 -28.03 16.88 24.94
C THR A 296 -29.54 17.01 24.76
N SER A 297 -30.02 17.07 23.52
CA SER A 297 -31.46 17.10 23.21
C SER A 297 -32.06 15.69 23.11
N GLN A 298 -33.39 15.58 23.28
CA GLN A 298 -34.15 14.32 23.18
C GLN A 298 -33.60 13.18 24.06
N ASN A 299 -33.13 13.53 25.26
CA ASN A 299 -32.70 12.57 26.29
C ASN A 299 -33.85 12.05 27.16
N THR A 300 -35.06 12.54 26.92
CA THR A 300 -36.34 12.00 27.40
C THR A 300 -37.23 11.72 26.21
N ALA A 301 -38.17 10.79 26.35
CA ALA A 301 -39.11 10.45 25.28
C ALA A 301 -39.78 11.72 24.71
N ALA A 302 -39.77 11.87 23.40
CA ALA A 302 -40.28 13.04 22.71
C ALA A 302 -41.23 12.64 21.58
N THR A 303 -42.20 13.50 21.28
CA THR A 303 -43.08 13.34 20.12
C THR A 303 -42.76 14.42 19.09
N TRP A 304 -42.46 13.98 17.87
CA TRP A 304 -42.21 14.81 16.71
C TRP A 304 -43.33 14.62 15.68
N TYR A 305 -43.57 15.66 14.89
CA TYR A 305 -44.48 15.61 13.76
C TYR A 305 -43.70 15.84 12.48
N GLU A 306 -43.98 15.07 11.44
CA GLU A 306 -43.37 15.26 10.11
C GLU A 306 -43.53 16.72 9.64
N GLY A 307 -42.47 17.28 9.05
CA GLY A 307 -42.44 18.66 8.58
C GLY A 307 -42.28 19.73 9.67
N GLN A 308 -42.25 19.33 10.96
CA GLN A 308 -41.98 20.25 12.06
C GLN A 308 -40.48 20.52 12.17
N ASN A 309 -40.11 21.76 12.52
CA ASN A 309 -38.73 22.08 12.89
C ASN A 309 -38.43 21.56 14.30
N GLN A 310 -37.27 20.92 14.47
CA GLN A 310 -36.76 20.47 15.75
C GLN A 310 -35.33 20.97 15.92
N THR A 311 -34.99 21.39 17.13
CA THR A 311 -33.63 21.80 17.45
C THR A 311 -32.90 20.62 18.08
N ILE A 312 -31.78 20.24 17.47
CA ILE A 312 -30.84 19.27 18.00
C ILE A 312 -29.74 20.04 18.72
N THR A 313 -29.42 19.63 19.95
CA THR A 313 -28.32 20.23 20.72
C THR A 313 -27.34 19.16 21.18
N TRP A 314 -26.07 19.52 21.26
CA TRP A 314 -25.02 18.65 21.76
C TRP A 314 -23.97 19.45 22.54
N ASN A 315 -23.28 18.76 23.45
CA ASN A 315 -22.10 19.30 24.10
C ASN A 315 -20.90 19.20 23.13
N VAL A 316 -20.40 20.34 22.67
CA VAL A 316 -19.21 20.40 21.79
C VAL A 316 -17.98 19.79 22.47
N GLY A 317 -17.87 19.81 23.80
CA GLY A 317 -16.81 19.08 24.50
C GLY A 317 -15.39 19.57 24.20
N GLY A 318 -15.24 20.81 23.69
CA GLY A 318 -13.95 21.37 23.27
C GLY A 318 -13.41 20.82 21.95
N THR A 319 -14.22 20.06 21.20
CA THR A 319 -13.80 19.39 19.95
C THR A 319 -13.40 20.33 18.82
N THR A 320 -13.86 21.57 18.80
CA THR A 320 -13.48 22.58 17.78
C THR A 320 -12.08 23.14 18.00
N ALA A 321 -11.52 23.01 19.21
CA ALA A 321 -10.18 23.49 19.52
C ALA A 321 -9.11 22.43 19.19
N SER A 322 -7.90 22.90 18.89
CA SER A 322 -6.71 22.05 18.83
C SER A 322 -6.53 21.31 20.17
N PRO A 323 -6.19 20.00 20.16
CA PRO A 323 -5.73 19.20 19.03
C PRO A 323 -6.82 18.42 18.26
N ILE A 324 -8.10 18.52 18.64
CA ILE A 324 -9.19 17.76 17.97
C ILE A 324 -9.61 18.43 16.65
N SER A 325 -9.73 19.77 16.65
CA SER A 325 -9.95 20.61 15.47
C SER A 325 -11.13 20.21 14.57
N CYS A 326 -12.21 19.66 15.13
CA CYS A 326 -13.41 19.25 14.40
C CYS A 326 -14.40 20.42 14.29
N SER A 327 -14.43 21.10 13.13
CA SER A 327 -15.27 22.28 12.90
C SER A 327 -16.69 21.96 12.40
N GLN A 328 -16.92 20.76 11.87
CA GLN A 328 -18.22 20.37 11.28
C GLN A 328 -18.69 18.99 11.76
N VAL A 329 -20.01 18.82 11.80
CA VAL A 329 -20.69 17.56 12.14
C VAL A 329 -21.82 17.27 11.15
N SER A 330 -22.20 16.01 11.02
CA SER A 330 -23.43 15.57 10.36
C SER A 330 -24.46 15.10 11.38
N ILE A 331 -25.74 15.19 11.02
CA ILE A 331 -26.86 14.77 11.86
C ILE A 331 -27.66 13.73 11.10
N LEU A 332 -27.80 12.55 11.69
CA LEU A 332 -28.44 11.39 11.09
C LEU A 332 -29.65 10.95 11.94
N LEU A 333 -30.67 10.40 11.28
CA LEU A 333 -31.87 9.86 11.89
C LEU A 333 -31.97 8.35 11.64
N SER A 334 -32.29 7.65 12.72
CA SER A 334 -32.68 6.25 12.77
C SER A 334 -34.18 6.13 12.99
N TYR A 335 -34.84 5.17 12.35
CA TYR A 335 -36.22 4.78 12.68
C TYR A 335 -36.30 3.51 13.53
N ASP A 336 -35.21 2.74 13.66
CA ASP A 336 -35.24 1.36 14.18
C ASP A 336 -34.74 1.21 15.62
N GLY A 337 -34.62 2.29 16.38
CA GLY A 337 -34.04 2.26 17.74
C GLY A 337 -32.59 2.71 17.81
N GLY A 338 -31.96 3.06 16.68
CA GLY A 338 -30.58 3.56 16.61
C GLY A 338 -29.61 2.55 16.01
N TYR A 339 -30.08 1.43 15.48
CA TYR A 339 -29.25 0.37 14.90
C TYR A 339 -28.79 0.74 13.49
N THR A 340 -29.63 1.45 12.72
CA THR A 340 -29.29 1.98 11.40
C THR A 340 -29.63 3.46 11.28
N TYR A 341 -28.84 4.20 10.49
CA TYR A 341 -29.03 5.64 10.28
C TYR A 341 -29.19 5.97 8.78
N PRO A 342 -30.28 5.51 8.13
CA PRO A 342 -30.46 5.67 6.69
C PRO A 342 -30.80 7.10 6.26
N VAL A 343 -31.26 7.96 7.17
CA VAL A 343 -31.70 9.31 6.84
C VAL A 343 -30.70 10.35 7.33
N THR A 344 -30.24 11.18 6.41
CA THR A 344 -29.39 12.35 6.74
C THR A 344 -30.28 13.57 6.96
N LEU A 345 -30.31 14.09 8.19
CA LEU A 345 -31.04 15.32 8.52
C LEU A 345 -30.23 16.58 8.19
N SER A 346 -28.92 16.51 8.37
CA SER A 346 -27.96 17.52 7.94
C SER A 346 -26.66 16.86 7.54
N ALA A 347 -26.24 17.04 6.29
CA ALA A 347 -25.02 16.43 5.75
C ALA A 347 -23.75 17.11 6.30
N SER A 348 -23.82 18.42 6.58
CA SER A 348 -22.75 19.18 7.21
C SER A 348 -23.31 20.44 7.87
N THR A 349 -22.99 20.63 9.14
CA THR A 349 -23.24 21.89 9.87
C THR A 349 -22.08 22.19 10.82
N ALA A 350 -22.01 23.44 11.28
CA ALA A 350 -21.00 23.88 12.24
C ALA A 350 -21.09 23.07 13.55
N ASN A 351 -19.94 22.71 14.10
CA ASN A 351 -19.85 22.06 15.41
C ASN A 351 -19.92 23.09 16.55
N ASP A 352 -21.04 23.81 16.65
CA ASP A 352 -21.24 24.91 17.60
C ASP A 352 -22.21 24.57 18.75
N GLY A 353 -22.77 23.36 18.73
CA GLY A 353 -23.62 22.81 19.78
C GLY A 353 -25.12 22.84 19.48
N SER A 354 -25.56 23.39 18.34
CA SER A 354 -26.98 23.38 17.98
C SER A 354 -27.23 23.39 16.47
N GLU A 355 -28.26 22.68 16.03
CA GLU A 355 -28.74 22.73 14.64
C GLU A 355 -30.27 22.64 14.60
N SER A 356 -30.91 23.35 13.66
CA SER A 356 -32.35 23.26 13.45
C SER A 356 -32.63 22.35 12.25
N ILE A 357 -33.11 21.15 12.51
CA ILE A 357 -33.53 20.20 11.47
C ILE A 357 -35.02 20.30 11.22
N VAL A 358 -35.46 19.74 10.10
CA VAL A 358 -36.88 19.46 9.87
C VAL A 358 -37.10 17.97 9.92
N VAL A 359 -38.16 17.55 10.60
CA VAL A 359 -38.50 16.13 10.72
C VAL A 359 -38.93 15.60 9.35
N PRO A 360 -38.23 14.58 8.81
CA PRO A 360 -38.53 13.99 7.50
C PRO A 360 -39.77 13.08 7.57
N GLU A 361 -40.25 12.61 6.42
CA GLU A 361 -41.29 11.57 6.36
C GLU A 361 -40.77 10.25 6.94
N GLY A 362 -41.61 9.54 7.67
CA GLY A 362 -41.29 8.24 8.27
C GLY A 362 -41.81 8.14 9.70
N LEU A 363 -42.84 7.33 9.89
CA LEU A 363 -43.40 7.07 11.21
C LEU A 363 -42.53 6.09 11.97
N SER A 364 -42.27 6.38 13.25
CA SER A 364 -41.57 5.47 14.15
C SER A 364 -41.93 5.76 15.60
N SER A 365 -41.93 4.74 16.46
CA SER A 365 -42.03 4.89 17.91
C SER A 365 -40.68 4.80 18.62
N THR A 366 -39.61 4.53 17.86
CA THR A 366 -38.27 4.21 18.37
C THR A 366 -37.17 5.02 17.67
N ALA A 367 -37.48 6.18 17.10
CA ALA A 367 -36.48 6.94 16.37
C ALA A 367 -35.36 7.47 17.28
N ARG A 368 -34.14 7.58 16.74
CA ARG A 368 -32.94 8.08 17.43
C ARG A 368 -32.13 8.97 16.51
N ILE A 369 -31.40 9.92 17.08
CA ILE A 369 -30.53 10.83 16.35
C ILE A 369 -29.07 10.56 16.70
N MET A 370 -28.21 10.66 15.69
CA MET A 370 -26.75 10.62 15.84
C MET A 370 -26.18 11.93 15.34
N VAL A 371 -25.32 12.56 16.15
CA VAL A 371 -24.45 13.66 15.71
C VAL A 371 -23.06 13.08 15.54
N LYS A 372 -22.54 13.08 14.31
CA LYS A 372 -21.28 12.42 13.93
C LYS A 372 -20.27 13.47 13.43
N ALA A 373 -19.03 13.37 13.86
CA ALA A 373 -17.97 14.25 13.40
C ALA A 373 -17.71 14.10 11.89
N ILE A 374 -17.33 15.21 11.24
CA ILE A 374 -16.82 15.21 9.85
C ILE A 374 -15.30 15.41 9.90
N GLY A 375 -14.55 14.54 9.21
CA GLY A 375 -13.08 14.53 9.26
C GLY A 375 -12.49 13.95 10.54
N ASN A 376 -13.32 13.39 11.44
CA ASN A 376 -12.91 12.72 12.66
C ASN A 376 -13.86 11.53 12.94
N VAL A 377 -13.57 10.71 13.97
CA VAL A 377 -14.22 9.39 14.19
C VAL A 377 -15.23 9.36 15.33
N PHE A 378 -15.34 10.43 16.11
CA PHE A 378 -16.22 10.47 17.28
C PHE A 378 -17.68 10.79 16.92
N PHE A 379 -18.62 10.37 17.78
CA PHE A 379 -20.04 10.65 17.61
C PHE A 379 -20.78 10.63 18.96
N GLY A 380 -22.02 11.13 18.96
CA GLY A 380 -22.96 11.02 20.08
C GLY A 380 -24.36 10.62 19.60
N ILE A 381 -25.12 9.93 20.44
CA ILE A 381 -26.51 9.53 20.19
C ILE A 381 -27.36 10.06 21.35
N ASN A 382 -28.58 10.51 21.07
CA ASN A 382 -29.51 10.91 22.14
C ASN A 382 -29.94 9.70 22.99
N ASN A 383 -30.40 9.91 24.23
CA ASN A 383 -30.63 8.82 25.19
C ASN A 383 -32.03 8.20 25.18
N ALA A 384 -33.01 8.79 24.50
CA ALA A 384 -34.39 8.32 24.53
C ALA A 384 -35.01 8.18 23.13
N ASN A 385 -36.02 7.32 23.03
CA ASN A 385 -36.76 7.16 21.78
C ASN A 385 -37.59 8.42 21.44
N ILE A 386 -37.64 8.71 20.14
CA ILE A 386 -38.49 9.73 19.56
C ILE A 386 -39.66 9.03 18.86
N THR A 387 -40.88 9.46 19.17
CA THR A 387 -42.09 9.05 18.45
C THR A 387 -42.35 10.06 17.33
N ILE A 388 -42.23 9.65 16.08
CA ILE A 388 -42.55 10.45 14.90
C ILE A 388 -43.97 10.10 14.44
N LEU A 389 -44.84 11.09 14.48
CA LEU A 389 -46.22 11.02 14.04
C LEU A 389 -46.42 11.83 12.75
N SER A 390 -47.51 11.55 12.04
CA SER A 390 -47.89 12.31 10.86
C SER A 390 -48.19 13.76 11.21
N GLY A 391 -47.58 14.70 10.47
CA GLY A 391 -47.71 16.14 10.66
C GLY A 391 -48.84 16.82 9.88
N VAL A 392 -48.63 18.09 9.51
CA VAL A 392 -49.52 18.84 8.60
C VAL A 392 -48.91 18.93 7.20
N PRO A 393 -49.73 19.00 6.12
CA PRO A 393 -49.23 19.16 4.76
C PRO A 393 -48.29 20.36 4.63
N THR A 394 -47.07 20.14 4.14
CA THR A 394 -46.07 21.19 3.91
C THR A 394 -45.14 20.83 2.74
N PHE A 395 -44.15 21.67 2.46
CA PHE A 395 -43.16 21.42 1.41
C PHE A 395 -41.74 21.76 1.85
N PHE A 396 -40.79 21.11 1.19
CA PHE A 396 -39.36 21.38 1.22
C PHE A 396 -38.91 21.98 -0.11
N MET A 397 -37.80 22.71 -0.04
CA MET A 397 -37.11 23.22 -1.22
C MET A 397 -35.63 22.87 -1.05
N THR A 398 -35.09 22.14 -2.02
CA THR A 398 -33.65 21.92 -2.16
C THR A 398 -33.21 22.46 -3.52
N VAL A 399 -31.91 22.78 -3.62
CA VAL A 399 -31.29 23.31 -4.82
C VAL A 399 -30.13 22.43 -5.24
N ASP A 400 -29.99 22.18 -6.53
CA ASP A 400 -28.96 21.29 -7.08
C ASP A 400 -28.52 21.77 -8.49
N PRO A 401 -27.24 22.13 -8.71
CA PRO A 401 -26.15 22.11 -7.73
C PRO A 401 -26.22 23.31 -6.76
N THR A 402 -25.57 23.18 -5.59
CA THR A 402 -25.41 24.29 -4.60
C THR A 402 -24.31 25.29 -4.98
N SER A 403 -23.52 24.98 -6.02
CA SER A 403 -22.55 25.87 -6.64
C SER A 403 -22.67 25.79 -8.15
N VAL A 404 -22.66 26.93 -8.84
CA VAL A 404 -22.75 27.00 -10.31
C VAL A 404 -21.71 27.97 -10.86
N GLY A 405 -20.94 27.52 -11.85
CA GLY A 405 -20.02 28.36 -12.61
C GLY A 405 -20.69 28.88 -13.89
N ILE A 406 -20.51 30.16 -14.21
CA ILE A 406 -21.01 30.77 -15.45
C ILE A 406 -19.87 31.51 -16.16
N CYS A 407 -19.73 31.22 -17.45
CA CYS A 407 -18.75 31.84 -18.33
C CYS A 407 -19.23 33.20 -18.83
N SER A 408 -18.32 34.08 -19.24
CA SER A 408 -18.68 35.32 -19.94
C SER A 408 -19.59 35.03 -21.15
N GLY A 409 -20.79 35.62 -21.16
CA GLY A 409 -21.82 35.40 -22.18
C GLY A 409 -22.56 34.04 -22.10
N GLY A 410 -22.25 33.21 -21.10
CA GLY A 410 -22.88 31.90 -20.88
C GLY A 410 -24.08 31.94 -19.92
N SER A 411 -24.58 30.75 -19.59
CA SER A 411 -25.66 30.56 -18.62
C SER A 411 -25.43 29.33 -17.76
N GLY A 412 -25.86 29.38 -16.50
CA GLY A 412 -25.89 28.25 -15.57
C GLY A 412 -27.32 27.97 -15.12
N ASN A 413 -27.61 26.71 -14.79
CA ASN A 413 -28.93 26.30 -14.31
C ASN A 413 -28.81 25.69 -12.91
N VAL A 414 -29.79 25.98 -12.07
CA VAL A 414 -29.96 25.36 -10.75
C VAL A 414 -31.35 24.74 -10.70
N ASN A 415 -31.41 23.43 -10.47
CA ASN A 415 -32.68 22.74 -10.24
C ASN A 415 -33.19 23.10 -8.85
N ILE A 416 -34.46 23.45 -8.76
CA ILE A 416 -35.18 23.71 -7.52
C ILE A 416 -36.16 22.58 -7.34
N ASN A 417 -35.80 21.66 -6.45
CA ASN A 417 -36.59 20.48 -6.16
C ASN A 417 -37.55 20.79 -5.01
N ILE A 418 -38.83 20.59 -5.27
CA ILE A 418 -39.89 20.78 -4.29
C ILE A 418 -40.44 19.42 -3.89
N GLU A 419 -40.15 19.03 -2.65
CA GLU A 419 -40.75 17.84 -2.07
C GLU A 419 -41.97 18.24 -1.24
N ARG A 420 -43.12 17.64 -1.55
CA ARG A 420 -44.39 17.95 -0.89
C ARG A 420 -44.73 16.78 0.01
N ILE A 421 -44.85 17.04 1.31
CA ILE A 421 -45.19 16.00 2.27
C ILE A 421 -46.66 16.10 2.68
N LEU A 422 -47.22 14.94 3.02
CA LEU A 422 -48.60 14.78 3.49
C LEU A 422 -49.65 15.36 2.53
N GLY A 423 -49.42 15.23 1.22
CA GLY A 423 -50.37 15.64 0.19
C GLY A 423 -50.49 17.15 -0.02
N PHE A 424 -49.49 17.95 0.39
CA PHE A 424 -49.50 19.40 0.20
C PHE A 424 -49.64 19.82 -1.27
N ALA A 425 -50.80 20.36 -1.63
CA ALA A 425 -51.15 20.65 -3.03
C ALA A 425 -51.08 22.15 -3.42
N ASN A 426 -50.85 23.06 -2.47
CA ASN A 426 -50.91 24.49 -2.76
C ASN A 426 -49.75 24.94 -3.67
N PRO A 427 -49.96 25.91 -4.59
CA PRO A 427 -48.89 26.49 -5.40
C PRO A 427 -47.83 27.20 -4.56
N ILE A 428 -46.57 27.15 -4.98
CA ILE A 428 -45.42 27.75 -4.29
C ILE A 428 -44.81 28.83 -5.17
N ASN A 429 -44.75 30.07 -4.71
CA ASN A 429 -44.14 31.19 -5.43
C ASN A 429 -42.64 31.27 -5.12
N LEU A 430 -41.81 31.34 -6.15
CA LEU A 430 -40.35 31.50 -6.07
C LEU A 430 -39.95 32.96 -6.32
N SER A 431 -38.88 33.40 -5.67
CA SER A 431 -38.24 34.70 -5.90
C SER A 431 -36.76 34.63 -5.58
N VAL A 432 -35.94 35.48 -6.20
CA VAL A 432 -34.53 35.65 -5.85
C VAL A 432 -34.40 36.92 -5.01
N THR A 433 -33.80 36.84 -3.83
CA THR A 433 -33.66 37.96 -2.89
C THR A 433 -32.25 38.57 -2.87
N SER A 434 -31.24 37.87 -3.39
CA SER A 434 -29.87 38.34 -3.56
C SER A 434 -29.30 37.80 -4.87
N ILE A 435 -28.71 38.67 -5.71
CA ILE A 435 -28.01 38.30 -6.96
C ILE A 435 -27.02 39.41 -7.34
N PRO A 436 -25.81 39.11 -7.87
CA PRO A 436 -24.87 40.14 -8.31
C PRO A 436 -25.39 40.94 -9.51
N ALA A 437 -24.93 42.19 -9.61
CA ALA A 437 -25.22 43.04 -10.77
C ALA A 437 -24.60 42.42 -12.04
N GLY A 438 -25.35 42.42 -13.15
CA GLY A 438 -24.90 41.84 -14.42
C GLY A 438 -25.21 40.35 -14.58
N ILE A 439 -26.09 39.77 -13.75
CA ILE A 439 -26.71 38.45 -13.98
C ILE A 439 -28.23 38.62 -14.14
N ASN A 440 -28.78 38.06 -15.21
CA ASN A 440 -30.23 37.93 -15.39
C ASN A 440 -30.70 36.56 -14.87
N TYR A 441 -31.95 36.47 -14.40
CA TYR A 441 -32.51 35.19 -13.96
C TYR A 441 -33.95 34.97 -14.43
N SER A 442 -34.32 33.69 -14.57
CA SER A 442 -35.70 33.26 -14.81
C SER A 442 -35.98 31.92 -14.14
N PHE A 443 -37.25 31.64 -13.85
CA PHE A 443 -37.71 30.35 -13.35
C PHE A 443 -38.53 29.65 -14.42
N SER A 444 -38.27 28.36 -14.67
CA SER A 444 -39.06 27.58 -15.63
C SER A 444 -40.52 27.38 -15.17
N ASN A 445 -40.75 27.22 -13.86
CA ASN A 445 -42.08 27.15 -13.25
C ASN A 445 -42.15 28.11 -12.06
N ASN A 446 -43.06 29.10 -12.11
CA ASN A 446 -43.34 30.00 -10.99
C ASN A 446 -44.75 30.62 -11.14
N PRO A 447 -45.74 30.25 -10.30
CA PRO A 447 -45.64 29.35 -9.15
C PRO A 447 -45.39 27.89 -9.55
N VAL A 448 -44.75 27.14 -8.66
CA VAL A 448 -44.55 25.69 -8.78
C VAL A 448 -45.79 24.97 -8.30
N ASN A 449 -46.51 24.29 -9.21
CA ASN A 449 -47.73 23.54 -8.89
C ASN A 449 -47.41 22.09 -8.47
N GLN A 450 -48.44 21.29 -8.19
CA GLN A 450 -48.27 19.90 -7.77
C GLN A 450 -47.58 19.06 -8.86
N GLY A 451 -46.62 18.22 -8.46
CA GLY A 451 -45.86 17.34 -9.37
C GLY A 451 -44.82 18.06 -10.23
N GLN A 452 -44.59 19.35 -10.01
CA GLN A 452 -43.60 20.14 -10.74
C GLN A 452 -42.43 20.53 -9.84
N ASN A 453 -41.24 20.60 -10.43
CA ASN A 453 -40.06 21.30 -9.90
C ASN A 453 -39.83 22.57 -10.73
N SER A 454 -38.86 23.40 -10.34
CA SER A 454 -38.46 24.57 -11.14
C SER A 454 -36.99 24.52 -11.48
N VAL A 455 -36.58 25.26 -12.51
CA VAL A 455 -35.17 25.49 -12.85
C VAL A 455 -34.94 26.99 -12.79
N LEU A 456 -34.00 27.42 -11.97
CA LEU A 456 -33.47 28.77 -11.98
C LEU A 456 -32.39 28.85 -13.06
N SER A 457 -32.66 29.57 -14.14
CA SER A 457 -31.66 29.88 -15.16
C SER A 457 -31.02 31.21 -14.82
N LEU A 458 -29.69 31.22 -14.72
CA LEU A 458 -28.85 32.38 -14.51
C LEU A 458 -28.09 32.66 -15.81
N THR A 459 -28.15 33.87 -16.34
CA THR A 459 -27.50 34.24 -17.60
C THR A 459 -26.56 35.41 -17.38
N HIS A 460 -25.31 35.28 -17.85
CA HIS A 460 -24.33 36.34 -17.76
C HIS A 460 -24.73 37.52 -18.65
N ALA A 461 -24.71 38.72 -18.06
CA ALA A 461 -25.03 39.99 -18.70
C ALA A 461 -24.04 41.08 -18.26
N GLY A 462 -22.76 40.72 -18.14
CA GLY A 462 -21.68 41.65 -17.77
C GLY A 462 -21.29 41.69 -16.29
N ALA A 463 -21.60 40.65 -15.51
CA ALA A 463 -21.10 40.53 -14.14
C ALA A 463 -19.56 40.43 -14.11
N ALA A 464 -18.94 41.07 -13.12
CA ALA A 464 -17.51 40.97 -12.89
C ALA A 464 -17.13 39.56 -12.43
N GLU A 465 -15.93 39.10 -12.79
CA GLU A 465 -15.39 37.82 -12.34
C GLU A 465 -15.29 37.77 -10.81
N GLY A 466 -15.61 36.62 -10.23
CA GLY A 466 -15.61 36.43 -8.78
C GLY A 466 -16.69 35.49 -8.29
N SER A 467 -16.75 35.33 -6.96
CA SER A 467 -17.71 34.47 -6.27
C SER A 467 -18.80 35.30 -5.58
N TYR A 468 -20.04 34.85 -5.72
CA TYR A 468 -21.24 35.53 -5.23
C TYR A 468 -22.24 34.54 -4.60
N THR A 469 -23.17 35.04 -3.80
CA THR A 469 -24.27 34.23 -3.23
C THR A 469 -25.62 34.65 -3.82
N VAL A 470 -26.34 33.67 -4.37
CA VAL A 470 -27.70 33.83 -4.89
C VAL A 470 -28.70 33.22 -3.93
N SER A 471 -29.61 34.02 -3.37
CA SER A 471 -30.61 33.56 -2.39
C SER A 471 -31.97 33.38 -3.02
N ILE A 472 -32.54 32.19 -2.93
CA ILE A 472 -33.83 31.79 -3.48
C ILE A 472 -34.84 31.65 -2.34
N LYS A 473 -36.02 32.25 -2.49
CA LYS A 473 -37.10 32.22 -1.51
C LYS A 473 -38.36 31.62 -2.11
N ALA A 474 -38.90 30.61 -1.45
CA ALA A 474 -40.17 29.94 -1.78
C ALA A 474 -41.26 30.25 -0.73
N ILE A 475 -42.45 30.63 -1.19
CA ILE A 475 -43.58 31.03 -0.32
C ILE A 475 -44.88 30.34 -0.77
N SER A 476 -45.59 29.72 0.17
CA SER A 476 -46.98 29.27 -0.01
C SER A 476 -47.79 29.52 1.26
N GLY A 477 -48.72 30.49 1.22
CA GLY A 477 -49.43 30.95 2.41
C GLY A 477 -48.48 31.54 3.45
N SER A 478 -48.48 30.98 4.67
CA SER A 478 -47.55 31.34 5.75
C SER A 478 -46.24 30.55 5.75
N ILE A 479 -46.09 29.55 4.88
CA ILE A 479 -44.89 28.71 4.81
C ILE A 479 -43.85 29.40 3.92
N VAL A 480 -42.66 29.64 4.48
CA VAL A 480 -41.51 30.24 3.79
C VAL A 480 -40.31 29.29 3.87
N ARG A 481 -39.58 29.13 2.76
CA ARG A 481 -38.31 28.41 2.66
C ARG A 481 -37.28 29.30 1.94
N ILE A 482 -36.02 29.22 2.34
CA ILE A 482 -34.90 29.92 1.70
C ILE A 482 -33.81 28.90 1.41
N ALA A 483 -33.17 29.01 0.25
CA ALA A 483 -31.96 28.26 -0.12
C ALA A 483 -30.98 29.19 -0.81
N ASP A 484 -29.69 29.03 -0.51
CA ASP A 484 -28.61 29.81 -1.11
C ASP A 484 -27.81 28.95 -2.10
N VAL A 485 -27.31 29.59 -3.15
CA VAL A 485 -26.45 28.99 -4.17
C VAL A 485 -25.20 29.84 -4.34
N SER A 486 -24.03 29.21 -4.35
CA SER A 486 -22.77 29.86 -4.73
C SER A 486 -22.72 30.03 -6.25
N LEU A 487 -22.48 31.25 -6.72
CA LEU A 487 -22.31 31.56 -8.14
C LEU A 487 -20.88 32.03 -8.38
N GLU A 488 -20.17 31.33 -9.26
CA GLU A 488 -18.84 31.72 -9.71
C GLU A 488 -18.90 32.24 -11.15
N VAL A 489 -18.40 33.45 -11.38
CA VAL A 489 -18.30 34.04 -12.71
C VAL A 489 -16.84 33.92 -13.17
N LEU A 490 -16.61 33.10 -14.20
CA LEU A 490 -15.27 32.73 -14.69
C LEU A 490 -14.97 33.36 -16.05
N GLY A 491 -13.71 33.79 -16.22
CA GLY A 491 -13.14 34.25 -17.48
C GLY A 491 -12.55 33.13 -18.34
N SER A 492 -12.00 33.50 -19.51
CA SER A 492 -11.22 32.59 -20.35
C SER A 492 -9.83 32.35 -19.75
N THR A 493 -9.36 31.11 -19.78
CA THR A 493 -7.98 30.76 -19.41
C THR A 493 -6.99 31.29 -20.46
N THR A 494 -5.79 31.64 -20.01
CA THR A 494 -4.65 32.04 -20.85
C THR A 494 -3.57 30.98 -20.78
N GLN A 495 -2.67 30.91 -21.77
CA GLN A 495 -1.55 29.95 -21.77
C GLN A 495 -0.70 30.12 -20.50
N THR A 496 -0.30 29.01 -19.88
CA THR A 496 0.62 28.99 -18.73
C THR A 496 2.07 28.77 -19.16
N THR A 497 3.02 29.05 -18.27
CA THR A 497 4.46 28.86 -18.47
C THR A 497 5.02 27.85 -17.48
N LEU A 498 5.84 26.93 -17.96
CA LEU A 498 6.52 25.93 -17.12
C LEU A 498 7.62 26.58 -16.28
N VAL A 499 7.74 26.16 -15.02
CA VAL A 499 8.67 26.74 -14.02
C VAL A 499 9.75 25.73 -13.63
N TYR A 500 9.36 24.51 -13.25
CA TYR A 500 10.30 23.46 -12.86
C TYR A 500 9.79 22.07 -13.29
N PRO A 501 10.65 21.18 -13.80
CA PRO A 501 12.03 21.42 -14.22
C PRO A 501 12.13 22.49 -15.31
N ALA A 502 13.24 23.24 -15.31
CA ALA A 502 13.56 24.12 -16.42
C ALA A 502 13.79 23.31 -17.70
N ASP A 503 13.61 23.93 -18.87
CA ASP A 503 13.83 23.23 -20.14
C ASP A 503 15.25 22.67 -20.24
N GLN A 504 15.35 21.41 -20.69
CA GLN A 504 16.58 20.61 -20.80
C GLN A 504 17.36 20.46 -19.48
N GLN A 505 16.70 20.64 -18.33
CA GLN A 505 17.36 20.49 -17.04
C GLN A 505 17.70 19.02 -16.77
N THR A 506 18.94 18.76 -16.36
CA THR A 506 19.42 17.41 -16.05
C THR A 506 19.54 17.18 -14.54
N GLY A 507 19.66 15.91 -14.14
CA GLY A 507 19.83 15.53 -12.73
C GLY A 507 18.56 15.69 -11.90
N ILE A 508 17.39 15.62 -12.53
CA ILE A 508 16.10 15.69 -11.85
C ILE A 508 15.84 14.39 -11.08
N SER A 509 15.26 14.46 -9.88
CA SER A 509 14.83 13.26 -9.15
C SER A 509 14.00 12.33 -10.04
N ILE A 510 14.14 11.00 -9.85
CA ILE A 510 13.24 10.01 -10.46
C ILE A 510 11.79 10.12 -9.95
N PHE A 511 11.57 10.91 -8.90
CA PHE A 511 10.26 11.38 -8.45
C PHE A 511 10.22 12.91 -8.63
N PRO A 512 10.07 13.43 -9.86
CA PRO A 512 10.11 14.87 -10.08
C PRO A 512 8.89 15.58 -9.49
N LEU A 513 9.13 16.74 -8.90
CA LEU A 513 8.11 17.78 -8.75
C LEU A 513 8.02 18.53 -10.07
N LEU A 514 6.81 18.71 -10.60
CA LEU A 514 6.53 19.56 -11.75
C LEU A 514 5.80 20.81 -11.26
N GLU A 515 6.22 21.99 -11.71
CA GLU A 515 5.69 23.29 -11.31
C GLU A 515 5.52 24.20 -12.53
N TRP A 516 4.39 24.91 -12.59
CA TRP A 516 4.09 25.90 -13.62
C TRP A 516 3.43 27.13 -13.01
N ALA A 517 3.34 28.22 -13.78
CA ALA A 517 2.75 29.46 -13.31
C ALA A 517 1.23 29.30 -13.12
N PRO A 518 0.67 29.66 -11.94
CA PRO A 518 -0.77 29.58 -11.71
C PRO A 518 -1.53 30.56 -12.61
N VAL A 519 -2.63 30.11 -13.20
CA VAL A 519 -3.55 30.93 -14.00
C VAL A 519 -4.81 31.19 -13.20
N ALA A 520 -5.11 32.47 -12.91
CA ALA A 520 -6.19 32.86 -12.00
C ALA A 520 -7.59 32.36 -12.38
N ALA A 521 -7.86 32.20 -13.68
CA ALA A 521 -9.14 31.69 -14.18
C ALA A 521 -9.20 30.14 -14.25
N ALA A 522 -8.09 29.44 -13.99
CA ALA A 522 -8.04 27.98 -14.08
C ALA A 522 -8.59 27.34 -12.80
N THR A 523 -9.47 26.35 -12.95
CA THR A 523 -9.93 25.51 -11.84
C THR A 523 -9.17 24.18 -11.77
N GLY A 524 -8.34 23.92 -12.78
CA GLY A 524 -7.40 22.80 -12.83
C GLY A 524 -6.52 22.91 -14.06
N TYR A 525 -5.73 21.87 -14.31
CA TYR A 525 -4.83 21.78 -15.43
C TYR A 525 -4.95 20.41 -16.08
N GLU A 526 -4.62 20.29 -17.35
CA GLU A 526 -4.30 19.01 -17.99
C GLU A 526 -2.78 18.95 -18.14
N LEU A 527 -2.19 17.87 -17.62
CA LEU A 527 -0.75 17.63 -17.58
C LEU A 527 -0.45 16.32 -18.30
N VAL A 528 0.51 16.36 -19.22
CA VAL A 528 1.03 15.17 -19.89
C VAL A 528 2.55 15.12 -19.81
N VAL A 529 3.08 13.92 -19.57
CA VAL A 529 4.51 13.60 -19.59
C VAL A 529 4.72 12.41 -20.53
N SER A 530 5.74 12.49 -21.39
CA SER A 530 6.01 11.51 -22.43
C SER A 530 7.51 11.23 -22.58
N ARG A 531 7.84 10.09 -23.20
CA ARG A 531 9.20 9.73 -23.63
C ARG A 531 9.62 10.40 -24.94
N ASP A 532 8.67 10.92 -25.71
CA ASP A 532 8.95 11.57 -26.99
C ASP A 532 8.26 12.93 -27.08
N GLU A 533 8.90 13.85 -27.81
CA GLU A 533 8.45 15.22 -27.98
C GLU A 533 7.10 15.31 -28.71
N ASP A 534 6.78 14.30 -29.52
CA ASP A 534 5.51 14.16 -30.25
C ASP A 534 4.37 13.60 -29.38
N PHE A 535 4.66 13.18 -28.14
CA PHE A 535 3.71 12.61 -27.17
C PHE A 535 3.01 11.32 -27.63
N ASN A 536 3.68 10.48 -28.42
CA ASN A 536 3.16 9.16 -28.83
C ASN A 536 3.29 8.09 -27.73
N THR A 537 4.24 8.28 -26.81
CA THR A 537 4.59 7.35 -25.73
C THR A 537 4.34 8.03 -24.39
N LEU A 538 3.08 8.11 -23.98
CA LEU A 538 2.69 8.76 -22.73
C LEU A 538 3.14 7.94 -21.51
N ILE A 539 3.74 8.62 -20.54
CA ILE A 539 4.09 8.09 -19.21
C ILE A 539 3.05 8.51 -18.19
N LEU A 540 2.55 9.74 -18.32
CA LEU A 540 1.54 10.30 -17.42
C LEU A 540 0.57 11.17 -18.22
N GLU A 541 -0.71 11.02 -17.94
CA GLU A 541 -1.78 11.94 -18.35
C GLU A 541 -2.71 12.13 -17.15
N THR A 542 -2.85 13.36 -16.66
CA THR A 542 -3.59 13.65 -15.43
C THR A 542 -4.11 15.08 -15.38
N THR A 543 -5.04 15.35 -14.45
CA THR A 543 -5.71 16.65 -14.31
C THR A 543 -5.58 17.26 -12.90
N PRO A 544 -4.43 17.86 -12.54
CA PRO A 544 -4.24 18.42 -11.21
C PRO A 544 -5.03 19.72 -10.99
N GLU A 545 -5.54 19.92 -9.78
CA GLU A 545 -6.27 21.15 -9.39
C GLU A 545 -5.33 22.31 -8.99
N THR A 546 -4.05 22.01 -8.78
CA THR A 546 -3.03 22.98 -8.35
C THR A 546 -1.96 23.17 -9.40
N SER A 547 -1.14 24.22 -9.27
CA SER A 547 -0.05 24.53 -10.21
C SER A 547 1.24 23.74 -9.97
N THR A 548 1.15 22.65 -9.22
CA THR A 548 2.25 21.75 -8.89
C THR A 548 1.78 20.31 -8.94
N PHE A 549 2.66 19.39 -9.35
CA PHE A 549 2.38 17.96 -9.36
C PHE A 549 3.62 17.15 -9.02
N GLN A 550 3.55 16.34 -7.96
CA GLN A 550 4.62 15.41 -7.59
C GLN A 550 4.35 14.05 -8.24
N ILE A 551 5.26 13.61 -9.12
CA ILE A 551 5.21 12.24 -9.61
C ILE A 551 5.65 11.30 -8.48
N VAL A 552 4.80 10.32 -8.15
CA VAL A 552 5.02 9.37 -7.04
C VAL A 552 5.50 8.00 -7.51
N ASP A 553 5.23 7.65 -8.77
CA ASP A 553 5.80 6.47 -9.42
C ASP A 553 7.19 6.81 -9.95
N ALA A 554 8.18 5.95 -9.71
CA ALA A 554 9.55 6.22 -10.10
C ALA A 554 9.67 6.27 -11.64
N LEU A 555 10.10 7.42 -12.16
CA LEU A 555 10.57 7.52 -13.53
C LEU A 555 11.90 6.79 -13.68
N GLU A 556 12.18 6.33 -14.90
CA GLU A 556 13.45 5.69 -15.20
C GLU A 556 14.60 6.70 -15.07
N GLY A 557 15.70 6.29 -14.44
CA GLY A 557 16.90 7.13 -14.29
C GLY A 557 17.66 7.34 -15.60
N ALA A 558 18.46 8.40 -15.66
CA ALA A 558 19.26 8.76 -16.86
C ALA A 558 18.43 8.76 -18.15
N SER A 559 17.23 9.31 -18.07
CA SER A 559 16.25 9.30 -19.15
C SER A 559 15.67 10.70 -19.35
N GLU A 560 15.51 11.08 -20.62
CA GLU A 560 14.82 12.31 -21.00
C GLU A 560 13.30 12.09 -21.05
N PHE A 561 12.57 13.10 -20.58
CA PHE A 561 11.11 13.17 -20.63
C PHE A 561 10.68 14.54 -21.12
N PHE A 562 9.58 14.57 -21.87
CA PHE A 562 8.93 15.77 -22.40
C PHE A 562 7.63 15.99 -21.66
N TRP A 563 7.32 17.24 -21.32
CA TRP A 563 6.10 17.55 -20.62
C TRP A 563 5.52 18.90 -21.04
N LYS A 564 4.19 18.98 -20.94
CA LYS A 564 3.42 20.20 -21.21
C LYS A 564 2.17 20.22 -20.35
N VAL A 565 1.68 21.42 -20.10
CA VAL A 565 0.49 21.62 -19.27
C VAL A 565 -0.41 22.68 -19.90
N ARG A 566 -1.73 22.53 -19.78
CA ARG A 566 -2.68 23.58 -20.15
C ARG A 566 -3.68 23.84 -19.02
N PRO A 567 -4.01 25.09 -18.72
CA PRO A 567 -5.05 25.41 -17.76
C PRO A 567 -6.41 25.03 -18.33
N VAL A 568 -7.26 24.50 -17.48
CA VAL A 568 -8.64 24.18 -17.80
C VAL A 568 -9.57 24.81 -16.77
N ASN A 569 -10.71 25.26 -17.25
CA ASN A 569 -11.88 25.51 -16.43
C ASN A 569 -13.12 25.05 -17.19
N VAL A 570 -14.27 25.08 -16.53
CA VAL A 570 -15.56 24.70 -17.17
C VAL A 570 -15.90 25.54 -18.40
N CYS A 571 -15.28 26.72 -18.56
CA CYS A 571 -15.56 27.69 -19.60
C CYS A 571 -14.62 27.63 -20.80
N SER A 572 -13.42 27.09 -20.63
CA SER A 572 -12.36 27.16 -21.61
C SER A 572 -11.28 26.12 -21.31
N ILE A 573 -10.82 25.47 -22.38
CA ILE A 573 -9.57 24.72 -22.39
C ILE A 573 -8.52 25.67 -22.95
N GLY A 574 -7.53 26.01 -22.13
CA GLY A 574 -6.44 26.89 -22.52
C GLY A 574 -5.54 26.26 -23.59
N SER A 575 -4.68 27.07 -24.19
CA SER A 575 -3.61 26.55 -25.05
C SER A 575 -2.58 25.78 -24.21
N TRP A 576 -2.00 24.74 -24.79
CA TRP A 576 -0.82 24.06 -24.25
C TRP A 576 0.31 25.06 -23.99
N SER A 577 1.03 24.90 -22.89
CA SER A 577 2.34 25.51 -22.70
C SER A 577 3.28 25.11 -23.84
N GLU A 578 4.39 25.82 -23.97
CA GLU A 578 5.55 25.28 -24.67
C GLU A 578 5.95 23.93 -24.05
N ILE A 579 6.57 23.07 -24.86
CA ILE A 579 7.09 21.78 -24.40
C ILE A 579 8.44 22.04 -23.74
N ASN A 580 8.61 21.57 -22.50
CA ASN A 580 9.94 21.46 -21.89
C ASN A 580 10.36 20.00 -21.86
N SER A 581 11.67 19.76 -21.95
CA SER A 581 12.26 18.47 -21.59
C SER A 581 13.03 18.53 -20.27
N PHE A 582 13.23 17.37 -19.63
CA PHE A 582 14.17 17.22 -18.52
C PHE A 582 14.76 15.81 -18.50
N GLU A 583 15.96 15.68 -17.94
CA GLU A 583 16.65 14.41 -17.75
C GLU A 583 16.69 14.02 -16.27
N THR A 584 16.22 12.81 -15.96
CA THR A 584 16.30 12.25 -14.62
C THR A 584 17.74 11.90 -14.23
N GLN A 585 18.03 11.98 -12.94
CA GLN A 585 19.31 11.59 -12.37
C GLN A 585 19.61 10.11 -12.62
N ALA A 586 20.88 9.80 -12.83
CA ALA A 586 21.36 8.43 -13.03
C ALA A 586 21.50 7.71 -11.69
N CYS A 587 20.38 7.31 -11.08
CA CYS A 587 20.36 6.54 -9.83
C CYS A 587 19.80 5.13 -10.07
N PHE A 588 20.58 4.12 -9.69
CA PHE A 588 20.25 2.72 -9.97
C PHE A 588 20.53 1.83 -8.76
N VAL A 589 19.72 0.77 -8.63
CA VAL A 589 19.86 -0.25 -7.59
C VAL A 589 20.53 -1.49 -8.18
N TYR A 590 21.55 -1.97 -7.49
CA TYR A 590 22.32 -3.16 -7.84
C TYR A 590 22.18 -4.20 -6.73
N LYS A 591 21.49 -5.30 -7.05
CA LYS A 591 21.19 -6.39 -6.12
C LYS A 591 22.25 -7.49 -6.18
N SER A 592 22.77 -7.88 -5.02
CA SER A 592 23.65 -9.06 -4.95
C SER A 592 22.85 -10.35 -5.13
N LEU A 593 23.36 -11.22 -6.02
CA LEU A 593 22.87 -12.59 -6.17
C LEU A 593 23.76 -13.60 -5.41
N ASP A 594 24.88 -13.15 -4.83
CA ASP A 594 25.81 -13.98 -4.08
C ASP A 594 25.41 -14.06 -2.60
N VAL A 595 24.15 -14.41 -2.35
CA VAL A 595 23.50 -14.57 -1.06
C VAL A 595 22.44 -15.69 -1.17
N PRO A 596 22.09 -16.40 -0.07
CA PRO A 596 22.53 -16.19 1.31
C PRO A 596 23.99 -16.62 1.56
N LYS A 597 24.63 -15.98 2.52
CA LYS A 597 25.99 -16.29 2.98
C LYS A 597 25.99 -16.65 4.46
N THR A 598 26.42 -17.86 4.78
CA THR A 598 26.49 -18.35 6.17
C THR A 598 27.57 -17.62 6.97
N ILE A 599 27.22 -17.19 8.17
CA ILE A 599 28.12 -16.68 9.22
C ILE A 599 28.28 -17.82 10.23
N SER A 600 29.51 -18.32 10.41
CA SER A 600 29.78 -19.64 11.00
C SER A 600 30.05 -19.59 12.50
N ALA A 601 29.21 -20.23 13.32
CA ALA A 601 29.29 -20.24 14.79
C ALA A 601 30.61 -20.65 15.49
N SER A 602 31.66 -21.04 14.75
CA SER A 602 32.99 -21.32 15.29
C SER A 602 34.12 -20.87 14.33
N GLY A 603 35.21 -20.33 14.89
CA GLY A 603 36.43 -19.95 14.16
C GLY A 603 36.51 -18.45 13.81
N THR A 604 37.47 -18.02 12.99
CA THR A 604 37.48 -16.63 12.48
C THR A 604 36.39 -16.47 11.43
N GLN A 605 35.30 -15.83 11.81
CA GLN A 605 34.03 -15.76 11.08
C GLN A 605 33.98 -14.61 10.06
N ASP A 606 34.76 -14.72 9.00
CA ASP A 606 34.80 -13.74 7.91
C ASP A 606 34.08 -14.29 6.68
N VAL A 607 32.96 -13.68 6.30
CA VAL A 607 32.22 -14.04 5.10
C VAL A 607 32.14 -12.87 4.13
N SER A 608 32.23 -13.17 2.84
CA SER A 608 32.15 -12.18 1.77
C SER A 608 31.09 -12.56 0.76
N SER A 609 30.25 -11.58 0.41
CA SER A 609 29.32 -11.62 -0.71
C SER A 609 29.81 -10.66 -1.79
N TYR A 610 29.79 -11.11 -3.04
CA TYR A 610 30.29 -10.34 -4.19
C TYR A 610 29.18 -9.99 -5.17
N HIS A 611 29.19 -8.76 -5.67
CA HIS A 611 28.33 -8.33 -6.76
C HIS A 611 29.18 -7.61 -7.82
N THR A 612 28.99 -7.90 -9.10
CA THR A 612 29.75 -7.25 -10.18
C THR A 612 28.85 -6.29 -10.93
N VAL A 613 29.17 -5.00 -10.84
CA VAL A 613 28.50 -3.96 -11.61
C VAL A 613 29.22 -3.79 -12.94
N LEU A 614 28.52 -3.99 -14.05
CA LEU A 614 29.08 -3.78 -15.40
C LEU A 614 29.07 -2.30 -15.78
N ASP A 615 28.01 -1.60 -15.39
CA ASP A 615 27.78 -0.19 -15.72
C ASP A 615 28.94 0.71 -15.26
N ARG A 616 29.17 1.79 -16.00
CA ARG A 616 30.21 2.79 -15.68
C ARG A 616 29.56 4.07 -15.19
N GLY A 617 30.25 4.77 -14.31
CA GLY A 617 29.79 6.04 -13.75
C GLY A 617 30.65 6.46 -12.57
N VAL A 618 30.66 7.77 -12.29
CA VAL A 618 31.31 8.36 -11.12
C VAL A 618 30.25 8.56 -10.04
N ILE A 619 30.41 7.91 -8.89
CA ILE A 619 29.46 7.98 -7.76
C ILE A 619 29.37 9.41 -7.25
N THR A 620 28.15 9.94 -7.17
CA THR A 620 27.81 11.16 -6.44
C THR A 620 27.15 10.87 -5.11
N ASP A 621 26.45 9.74 -5.02
CA ASP A 621 25.79 9.28 -3.79
C ASP A 621 25.67 7.74 -3.79
N LEU A 622 25.75 7.13 -2.61
CA LEU A 622 25.64 5.69 -2.43
C LEU A 622 24.89 5.35 -1.15
N ASP A 623 23.82 4.57 -1.31
CA ASP A 623 23.06 3.95 -0.23
C ASP A 623 23.32 2.44 -0.21
N VAL A 624 23.23 1.83 0.97
CA VAL A 624 23.14 0.37 1.13
C VAL A 624 21.71 0.04 1.50
N LEU A 625 21.05 -0.75 0.67
CA LEU A 625 19.65 -1.13 0.87
C LEU A 625 19.51 -2.62 1.16
N ASN A 626 18.40 -2.99 1.78
CA ASN A 626 17.99 -4.35 2.11
C ASN A 626 19.13 -5.16 2.74
N LEU A 627 19.88 -4.54 3.68
CA LEU A 627 20.90 -5.27 4.44
C LEU A 627 20.17 -6.11 5.48
N GLU A 628 19.91 -7.36 5.10
CA GLU A 628 19.01 -8.26 5.81
C GLU A 628 19.74 -9.56 6.15
N GLY A 629 19.50 -10.07 7.35
CA GLY A 629 20.00 -11.36 7.76
C GLY A 629 19.72 -11.73 9.20
N LEU A 630 20.19 -12.92 9.55
CA LEU A 630 20.00 -13.54 10.84
C LEU A 630 21.32 -13.58 11.59
N HIS A 631 21.30 -13.29 12.89
CA HIS A 631 22.44 -13.49 13.80
C HIS A 631 21.97 -13.37 15.24
N THR A 632 22.39 -14.26 16.13
CA THR A 632 21.91 -14.24 17.52
C THR A 632 22.42 -13.02 18.28
N TYR A 633 23.64 -12.52 18.05
CA TYR A 633 24.06 -11.22 18.59
C TYR A 633 24.63 -10.28 17.52
N VAL A 634 23.93 -9.20 17.21
CA VAL A 634 24.39 -8.24 16.19
C VAL A 634 25.52 -7.33 16.65
N SER A 635 25.78 -7.25 17.96
CA SER A 635 26.98 -6.57 18.47
C SER A 635 28.27 -7.29 18.13
N ASP A 636 28.21 -8.57 17.77
CA ASP A 636 29.40 -9.30 17.34
C ASP A 636 29.74 -9.00 15.87
N LEU A 637 28.79 -8.44 15.12
CA LEU A 637 28.93 -8.21 13.70
C LEU A 637 29.59 -6.89 13.33
N ARG A 638 30.34 -6.96 12.23
CA ARG A 638 30.94 -5.84 11.53
C ARG A 638 30.78 -6.00 10.03
N PHE A 639 30.12 -5.04 9.39
CA PHE A 639 29.98 -4.99 7.93
C PHE A 639 30.92 -3.95 7.34
N THR A 640 31.65 -4.35 6.31
CA THR A 640 32.53 -3.48 5.53
C THR A 640 32.24 -3.65 4.04
N LEU A 641 31.83 -2.57 3.39
CA LEU A 641 31.62 -2.52 1.95
C LEU A 641 32.94 -2.15 1.27
N TYR A 642 33.33 -2.92 0.25
CA TYR A 642 34.50 -2.66 -0.60
C TYR A 642 34.03 -2.33 -2.01
N SER A 643 34.53 -1.21 -2.53
CA SER A 643 34.42 -0.83 -3.94
C SER A 643 35.41 -1.62 -4.82
N PRO A 644 35.21 -1.63 -6.14
CA PRO A 644 36.11 -2.26 -7.11
C PRO A 644 37.56 -1.73 -7.04
N ASN A 645 37.74 -0.48 -6.60
CA ASN A 645 39.04 0.18 -6.54
C ASN A 645 39.68 0.07 -5.14
N ALA A 646 39.29 -0.94 -4.35
CA ALA A 646 39.76 -1.23 -3.01
C ALA A 646 39.48 -0.16 -1.93
N THR A 647 38.74 0.91 -2.26
CA THR A 647 38.17 1.82 -1.24
C THR A 647 37.15 1.03 -0.41
N ASN A 648 37.18 1.18 0.91
CA ASN A 648 36.28 0.44 1.80
C ASN A 648 35.78 1.30 2.95
N VAL A 649 34.54 1.04 3.36
CA VAL A 649 33.85 1.75 4.45
C VAL A 649 33.24 0.71 5.38
N ARG A 650 33.51 0.86 6.67
CA ARG A 650 32.85 0.08 7.71
C ARG A 650 31.51 0.72 8.05
N ILE A 651 30.46 0.22 7.41
CA ILE A 651 29.10 0.76 7.53
C ILE A 651 28.43 0.34 8.84
N TRP A 652 28.85 -0.80 9.41
CA TRP A 652 28.33 -1.36 10.65
C TRP A 652 29.49 -1.80 11.54
N ASN A 653 29.55 -1.29 12.77
CA ASN A 653 30.59 -1.62 13.72
C ASN A 653 30.00 -1.90 15.11
N THR A 654 29.64 -3.17 15.36
CA THR A 654 29.25 -3.69 16.67
C THR A 654 28.20 -2.83 17.43
N PRO A 655 27.08 -2.42 16.80
CA PRO A 655 25.98 -1.67 17.41
C PRO A 655 25.06 -2.61 18.22
N CYS A 656 24.07 -2.03 18.92
CA CYS A 656 22.89 -2.74 19.43
C CYS A 656 23.14 -3.95 20.35
N GLY A 657 24.22 -4.03 21.12
CA GLY A 657 24.38 -5.03 22.20
C GLY A 657 23.95 -6.47 21.82
N ASN A 658 23.29 -7.17 22.73
CA ASN A 658 22.92 -8.58 22.56
C ASN A 658 21.54 -8.77 21.88
N TYR A 659 21.20 -7.92 20.92
CA TYR A 659 19.97 -8.08 20.13
C TYR A 659 20.20 -8.96 18.91
N ASP A 660 19.15 -9.64 18.47
CA ASP A 660 19.18 -10.60 17.37
C ASP A 660 18.74 -9.95 16.04
N ASN A 661 19.31 -10.46 14.94
CA ASN A 661 18.94 -10.21 13.55
C ASN A 661 19.07 -8.76 13.08
N PHE A 662 19.02 -8.58 11.77
CA PHE A 662 19.12 -7.26 11.15
C PHE A 662 18.30 -7.19 9.87
N ASP A 663 17.59 -6.09 9.71
CA ASP A 663 16.93 -5.62 8.50
C ASP A 663 16.96 -4.08 8.55
N ILE A 664 17.93 -3.49 7.85
CA ILE A 664 18.23 -2.07 7.94
C ILE A 664 18.84 -1.53 6.65
N ASN A 665 18.60 -0.25 6.37
CA ASN A 665 19.17 0.49 5.26
C ASN A 665 20.15 1.56 5.76
N PHE A 666 21.17 1.89 4.95
CA PHE A 666 22.12 2.96 5.24
C PHE A 666 22.16 4.03 4.14
N ASP A 667 21.92 5.27 4.56
CA ASP A 667 22.04 6.48 3.74
C ASP A 667 22.76 7.56 4.57
N GLN A 668 23.73 8.24 3.99
CA GLN A 668 24.43 9.33 4.66
C GLN A 668 23.54 10.55 4.93
N SER A 669 22.52 10.77 4.11
CA SER A 669 21.53 11.85 4.18
C SER A 669 20.44 11.61 5.23
N ALA A 670 20.30 10.36 5.74
CA ALA A 670 19.36 10.03 6.79
C ALA A 670 19.54 10.96 8.02
N PRO A 671 18.47 11.27 8.77
CA PRO A 671 18.55 12.11 9.97
C PRO A 671 19.58 11.58 10.99
N ALA A 672 20.24 12.48 11.71
CA ALA A 672 21.14 12.08 12.80
C ALA A 672 20.31 11.49 13.96
N GLY A 673 20.55 10.22 14.30
CA GLY A 673 19.84 9.50 15.35
C GLY A 673 20.48 8.16 15.69
N SER A 674 20.03 7.53 16.77
CA SER A 674 20.41 6.16 17.12
C SER A 674 19.61 5.15 16.30
N TRP A 675 20.24 4.05 15.92
CA TRP A 675 19.57 2.94 15.24
C TRP A 675 18.55 2.30 16.18
N PRO A 676 17.44 1.75 15.67
CA PRO A 676 16.58 0.87 16.44
C PRO A 676 17.40 -0.34 16.87
N CYS A 677 17.21 -0.78 18.10
CA CYS A 677 17.86 -1.96 18.65
C CYS A 677 16.76 -2.83 19.27
N PRO A 678 16.37 -3.97 18.65
CA PRO A 678 17.00 -4.61 17.48
C PRO A 678 16.85 -3.82 16.16
N PRO A 679 17.86 -3.87 15.27
CA PRO A 679 17.85 -3.13 13.99
C PRO A 679 17.09 -3.91 12.90
N THR A 680 15.79 -4.14 13.09
CA THR A 680 14.97 -5.06 12.28
C THR A 680 13.69 -4.43 11.73
N ASP A 681 13.67 -3.11 11.51
CA ASP A 681 12.48 -2.38 11.05
C ASP A 681 12.50 -2.00 9.57
N GLY A 682 13.56 -2.36 8.84
CA GLY A 682 13.75 -2.00 7.43
C GLY A 682 13.94 -0.48 7.21
N GLY A 683 14.14 0.30 8.28
CA GLY A 683 14.31 1.75 8.21
C GLY A 683 15.67 2.16 7.65
N THR A 684 15.80 3.44 7.27
CA THR A 684 17.06 4.01 6.74
C THR A 684 17.76 4.89 7.75
N TYR A 685 19.04 4.61 8.02
CA TYR A 685 19.83 5.24 9.08
C TYR A 685 21.21 5.68 8.62
N ARG A 686 21.86 6.54 9.40
CA ARG A 686 23.26 6.90 9.14
C ARG A 686 24.20 5.73 9.47
N PRO A 687 25.12 5.36 8.57
CA PRO A 687 26.11 4.30 8.80
C PRO A 687 27.14 4.69 9.87
N SER A 688 27.85 3.70 10.41
CA SER A 688 28.92 3.90 11.41
C SER A 688 30.08 4.76 10.89
N ASN A 689 30.34 4.74 9.57
CA ASN A 689 31.32 5.58 8.90
C ASN A 689 30.74 6.09 7.57
N THR A 690 31.24 7.22 7.08
CA THR A 690 30.60 7.93 5.97
C THR A 690 30.69 7.21 4.62
N LEU A 691 29.52 7.02 3.99
CA LEU A 691 29.41 6.48 2.62
C LEU A 691 29.91 7.46 1.56
N ASN A 692 30.00 8.75 1.87
CA ASN A 692 30.58 9.78 0.98
C ASN A 692 32.04 9.47 0.59
N THR A 693 32.71 8.55 1.29
CA THR A 693 34.03 8.03 0.91
C THR A 693 34.02 7.40 -0.49
N PHE A 694 32.88 6.87 -0.94
CA PHE A 694 32.70 6.32 -2.28
C PHE A 694 32.41 7.38 -3.34
N ASN A 695 32.08 8.62 -2.95
CA ASN A 695 31.86 9.69 -3.92
C ASN A 695 33.14 9.91 -4.71
N THR A 696 33.01 10.29 -5.98
CA THR A 696 34.10 10.41 -6.97
C THR A 696 34.76 9.11 -7.43
N ARG A 697 34.35 7.95 -6.88
CA ARG A 697 34.86 6.63 -7.32
C ARG A 697 34.06 6.10 -8.52
N GLN A 698 34.67 5.19 -9.27
CA GLN A 698 34.01 4.48 -10.37
C GLN A 698 33.14 3.34 -9.82
N ILE A 699 31.95 3.15 -10.41
CA ILE A 699 31.03 2.09 -9.97
C ILE A 699 31.38 0.72 -10.56
N LYS A 700 31.96 0.72 -11.76
CA LYS A 700 32.23 -0.50 -12.53
C LYS A 700 33.19 -1.42 -11.79
N GLY A 701 32.81 -2.69 -11.71
CA GLY A 701 33.64 -3.79 -11.24
C GLY A 701 33.02 -4.55 -10.07
N GLN A 702 33.85 -5.35 -9.40
CA GLN A 702 33.40 -6.23 -8.33
C GLN A 702 33.33 -5.48 -7.00
N TRP A 703 32.13 -5.35 -6.47
CA TRP A 703 31.84 -4.94 -5.09
C TRP A 703 31.85 -6.15 -4.17
N ARG A 704 32.26 -5.91 -2.92
CA ARG A 704 32.29 -6.95 -1.88
C ARG A 704 31.70 -6.42 -0.59
N MET A 705 30.65 -7.07 -0.10
CA MET A 705 30.17 -6.93 1.28
C MET A 705 30.89 -7.96 2.15
N ARG A 706 31.74 -7.49 3.07
CA ARG A 706 32.42 -8.35 4.04
C ARG A 706 31.72 -8.26 5.38
N VAL A 707 31.35 -9.40 5.95
CA VAL A 707 30.79 -9.53 7.29
C VAL A 707 31.82 -10.23 8.15
N GLN A 708 32.17 -9.63 9.28
CA GLN A 708 33.02 -10.24 10.29
C GLN A 708 32.19 -10.43 11.55
N ASP A 709 32.13 -11.65 12.06
CA ASP A 709 31.74 -11.91 13.43
C ASP A 709 33.01 -11.97 14.30
N LEU A 710 33.01 -11.13 15.34
CA LEU A 710 34.14 -10.90 16.25
C LEU A 710 34.06 -11.74 17.53
N ALA A 711 32.98 -12.50 17.72
CA ALA A 711 32.82 -13.47 18.78
C ALA A 711 32.79 -14.90 18.23
N ASN A 712 33.00 -15.85 19.13
CA ASN A 712 32.85 -17.27 18.82
C ASN A 712 31.75 -17.78 19.73
N GLN A 713 30.67 -18.37 19.19
CA GLN A 713 29.70 -19.27 19.84
C GLN A 713 28.34 -19.29 19.12
N ASP A 714 28.02 -18.23 18.40
CA ASP A 714 26.80 -18.02 17.66
C ASP A 714 27.11 -17.65 16.20
N GLY A 715 26.13 -17.85 15.33
CA GLY A 715 26.28 -17.62 13.91
C GLY A 715 24.96 -17.21 13.28
N GLY A 716 24.92 -17.20 11.96
CA GLY A 716 23.77 -16.67 11.25
C GLY A 716 23.95 -16.67 9.74
N SER A 717 23.35 -15.70 9.07
CA SER A 717 23.51 -15.53 7.63
C SER A 717 23.24 -14.11 7.18
N LEU A 718 24.02 -13.65 6.19
CA LEU A 718 23.67 -12.50 5.36
C LEU A 718 22.70 -12.99 4.27
N GLN A 719 21.46 -12.52 4.30
CA GLN A 719 20.40 -12.98 3.40
C GLN A 719 20.25 -12.08 2.17
N LYS A 720 20.35 -10.76 2.34
CA LYS A 720 20.26 -9.79 1.24
C LYS A 720 21.18 -8.60 1.49
N TRP A 721 21.61 -7.98 0.40
CA TRP A 721 22.13 -6.61 0.39
C TRP A 721 22.13 -6.08 -1.03
N GLU A 722 21.95 -4.77 -1.13
CA GLU A 722 21.89 -4.03 -2.38
C GLU A 722 22.68 -2.73 -2.22
N ILE A 723 23.18 -2.19 -3.32
CA ILE A 723 23.71 -0.82 -3.36
C ILE A 723 22.86 0.00 -4.31
N LYS A 724 22.41 1.16 -3.86
CA LYS A 724 21.82 2.17 -4.72
C LYS A 724 22.85 3.25 -4.95
N THR A 725 23.17 3.55 -6.20
CA THR A 725 24.16 4.57 -6.52
C THR A 725 23.57 5.60 -7.45
N CYS A 726 23.74 6.87 -7.12
CA CYS A 726 23.59 7.98 -8.06
C CYS A 726 24.94 8.34 -8.63
N VAL A 727 25.01 8.59 -9.94
CA VAL A 727 26.28 8.76 -10.65
C VAL A 727 26.24 9.86 -11.70
N THR A 728 27.42 10.31 -12.13
CA THR A 728 27.63 11.16 -13.29
C THR A 728 28.47 10.42 -14.34
N ASN A 729 28.43 10.86 -15.60
CA ASN A 729 29.07 10.17 -16.73
C ASN A 729 28.63 8.69 -16.82
N PHE A 730 27.33 8.46 -16.65
CA PHE A 730 26.76 7.12 -16.62
C PHE A 730 26.81 6.44 -17.98
N CYS A 731 27.14 5.16 -18.00
CA CYS A 731 26.98 4.29 -19.16
C CYS A 731 26.41 2.98 -18.68
N ARG A 732 25.13 2.75 -19.01
CA ARG A 732 24.40 1.52 -18.71
C ARG A 732 24.81 0.46 -19.70
N LEU A 733 25.51 -0.58 -19.23
CA LEU A 733 25.90 -1.74 -20.02
C LEU A 733 24.93 -2.92 -19.83
N THR A 734 23.93 -2.75 -18.97
CA THR A 734 22.83 -3.71 -18.81
C THR A 734 21.65 -3.30 -19.69
N VAL A 735 21.16 -4.21 -20.54
CA VAL A 735 19.94 -4.03 -21.31
C VAL A 735 18.78 -4.62 -20.51
N ASP A 736 17.85 -3.79 -20.07
CA ASP A 736 16.78 -4.17 -19.14
C ASP A 736 15.40 -3.62 -19.51
N ASN A 737 15.28 -3.06 -20.71
CA ASN A 737 14.00 -2.75 -21.35
C ASN A 737 14.07 -3.03 -22.85
N SER A 738 12.90 -3.10 -23.49
CA SER A 738 12.74 -3.30 -24.94
C SER A 738 12.64 -1.99 -25.73
N TYR A 739 12.91 -0.85 -25.09
CA TYR A 739 12.81 0.45 -25.74
C TYR A 739 13.90 0.62 -26.81
N GLN A 740 13.61 1.41 -27.83
CA GLN A 740 14.57 1.71 -28.90
C GLN A 740 15.73 2.57 -28.41
N ASN A 741 15.48 3.51 -27.51
CA ASN A 741 16.44 4.50 -27.01
C ASN A 741 16.29 4.70 -25.49
N GLY A 742 17.20 5.48 -24.90
CA GLY A 742 17.22 5.77 -23.46
C GLY A 742 18.00 4.73 -22.67
N ALA A 743 18.30 5.03 -21.40
CA ALA A 743 19.08 4.14 -20.54
C ALA A 743 18.39 2.76 -20.44
N GLY A 744 19.16 1.71 -20.69
CA GLY A 744 18.70 0.32 -20.57
C GLY A 744 18.24 -0.29 -21.88
N SER A 745 18.18 0.52 -22.95
CA SER A 745 18.07 0.04 -24.33
C SER A 745 19.41 -0.50 -24.84
N ILE A 746 19.34 -1.44 -25.79
CA ILE A 746 20.53 -1.96 -26.47
C ILE A 746 21.27 -0.86 -27.25
N TYR A 747 20.55 0.09 -27.84
CA TYR A 747 21.16 1.18 -28.61
C TYR A 747 21.96 2.13 -27.70
N SER A 748 21.39 2.55 -26.58
CA SER A 748 22.09 3.39 -25.59
C SER A 748 23.33 2.68 -25.03
N ALA A 749 23.22 1.39 -24.71
CA ALA A 749 24.35 0.60 -24.23
C ALA A 749 25.50 0.55 -25.25
N LEU A 750 25.17 0.33 -26.52
CA LEU A 750 26.16 0.28 -27.61
C LEU A 750 26.85 1.62 -27.86
N GLN A 751 26.09 2.71 -27.84
CA GLN A 751 26.63 4.06 -28.02
C GLN A 751 27.67 4.38 -26.94
N CYS A 752 27.35 4.09 -25.68
CA CYS A 752 28.22 4.45 -24.56
C CYS A 752 29.34 3.43 -24.30
N ALA A 753 29.23 2.18 -24.78
CA ALA A 753 30.23 1.13 -24.58
C ALA A 753 31.61 1.47 -25.18
N SER A 754 32.67 0.92 -24.60
CA SER A 754 34.05 1.01 -25.09
C SER A 754 34.64 -0.37 -25.35
N THR A 755 35.72 -0.44 -26.14
CA THR A 755 36.47 -1.68 -26.38
C THR A 755 36.80 -2.41 -25.08
N GLY A 756 36.40 -3.68 -24.99
CA GLY A 756 36.55 -4.55 -23.82
C GLY A 756 35.32 -4.59 -22.90
N ASP A 757 34.28 -3.80 -23.16
CA ASP A 757 33.04 -3.85 -22.39
C ASP A 757 32.18 -5.08 -22.72
N THR A 758 31.40 -5.49 -21.73
CA THR A 758 30.36 -6.50 -21.87
C THR A 758 29.01 -5.83 -21.70
N ILE A 759 28.18 -5.89 -22.73
CA ILE A 759 26.77 -5.53 -22.69
C ILE A 759 25.98 -6.78 -22.33
N ARG A 760 25.15 -6.72 -21.30
CA ARG A 760 24.41 -7.88 -20.79
C ARG A 760 22.91 -7.66 -20.80
N PHE A 761 22.15 -8.58 -21.37
CA PHE A 761 20.70 -8.59 -21.26
C PHE A 761 20.27 -9.10 -19.89
N ASN A 762 19.38 -8.35 -19.24
CA ASN A 762 18.77 -8.71 -17.97
C ASN A 762 17.84 -9.91 -18.18
N SER A 763 17.91 -10.89 -17.27
CA SER A 763 17.03 -12.06 -17.30
C SER A 763 15.55 -11.73 -17.12
N ALA A 764 15.21 -10.52 -16.67
CA ALA A 764 13.83 -10.03 -16.60
C ALA A 764 13.18 -9.86 -17.99
N LEU A 765 13.97 -9.78 -19.07
CA LEU A 765 13.48 -9.69 -20.46
C LEU A 765 13.07 -11.05 -21.04
N GLU A 766 12.68 -12.01 -20.19
CA GLU A 766 12.35 -13.38 -20.61
C GLU A 766 11.15 -13.39 -21.58
N ASN A 767 11.35 -13.94 -22.79
CA ASN A 767 10.41 -13.93 -23.91
C ASN A 767 10.12 -12.57 -24.55
N GLU A 768 10.88 -11.53 -24.24
CA GLU A 768 10.68 -10.20 -24.83
C GLU A 768 11.15 -10.11 -26.29
N ILE A 769 10.45 -9.28 -27.06
CA ILE A 769 10.82 -8.88 -28.42
C ILE A 769 11.26 -7.42 -28.39
N ILE A 770 12.48 -7.16 -28.82
CA ILE A 770 13.08 -5.82 -28.89
C ILE A 770 13.10 -5.39 -30.35
N ASP A 771 12.19 -4.49 -30.69
CA ASP A 771 12.06 -3.91 -32.04
C ASP A 771 12.94 -2.67 -32.19
N LEU A 772 13.96 -2.77 -33.05
CA LEU A 772 14.91 -1.71 -33.36
C LEU A 772 14.39 -0.72 -34.43
N GLY A 773 13.16 -0.90 -34.93
CA GLY A 773 12.60 -0.10 -36.02
C GLY A 773 13.42 -0.24 -37.30
N ASP A 774 13.64 0.87 -38.02
CA ASP A 774 14.44 0.88 -39.26
C ASP A 774 15.96 0.97 -39.04
N GLN A 775 16.42 0.83 -37.78
CA GLN A 775 17.84 0.95 -37.42
C GLN A 775 18.59 -0.37 -37.58
N ASN A 776 19.87 -0.28 -37.92
CA ASN A 776 20.84 -1.37 -37.86
C ASN A 776 21.83 -1.18 -36.71
N LEU A 777 22.33 -2.29 -36.16
CA LEU A 777 23.36 -2.29 -35.12
C LEU A 777 24.74 -2.29 -35.77
N ILE A 778 25.37 -1.12 -35.84
CA ILE A 778 26.75 -0.98 -36.32
C ILE A 778 27.69 -1.19 -35.13
N LEU A 779 28.50 -2.25 -35.19
CA LEU A 779 29.36 -2.70 -34.10
C LEU A 779 30.83 -2.59 -34.52
N ASP A 780 31.50 -1.53 -34.09
CA ASP A 780 32.87 -1.15 -34.51
C ASP A 780 33.94 -1.37 -33.42
N LYS A 781 33.53 -1.78 -32.23
CA LYS A 781 34.38 -2.00 -31.04
C LYS A 781 34.52 -3.48 -30.73
N GLN A 782 35.60 -3.86 -30.04
CA GLN A 782 35.71 -5.21 -29.47
C GLN A 782 34.79 -5.30 -28.26
N LEU A 783 33.64 -5.96 -28.39
CA LEU A 783 32.60 -6.03 -27.36
C LEU A 783 32.20 -7.47 -27.11
N VAL A 784 31.63 -7.71 -25.93
CA VAL A 784 30.83 -8.92 -25.66
C VAL A 784 29.38 -8.49 -25.49
N ILE A 785 28.48 -9.05 -26.27
CA ILE A 785 27.03 -8.91 -26.12
C ILE A 785 26.52 -10.25 -25.60
N GLU A 786 26.04 -10.28 -24.36
CA GLU A 786 25.70 -11.49 -23.63
C GLU A 786 24.23 -11.48 -23.20
N GLY A 787 23.45 -12.42 -23.75
CA GLY A 787 22.18 -12.87 -23.23
C GLY A 787 22.26 -14.30 -22.69
N ASP A 788 21.09 -14.87 -22.41
CA ASP A 788 20.90 -16.25 -22.01
C ASP A 788 19.87 -16.87 -22.96
N LEU A 789 20.27 -17.88 -23.73
CA LEU A 789 19.40 -18.51 -24.72
C LEU A 789 18.15 -19.12 -24.07
N SER A 790 18.22 -19.55 -22.80
CA SER A 790 17.05 -20.06 -22.07
C SER A 790 16.00 -18.99 -21.74
N LYS A 791 16.38 -17.71 -21.86
CA LYS A 791 15.48 -16.57 -21.66
C LYS A 791 14.76 -16.13 -22.93
N ASN A 792 15.07 -16.75 -24.07
CA ASN A 792 14.33 -16.56 -25.32
C ASN A 792 14.13 -15.07 -25.67
N ILE A 793 15.23 -14.30 -25.69
CA ILE A 793 15.21 -12.86 -25.99
C ILE A 793 15.39 -12.65 -27.49
N HIS A 794 14.45 -11.92 -28.10
CA HIS A 794 14.40 -11.70 -29.55
C HIS A 794 14.82 -10.26 -29.90
N LEU A 795 15.78 -10.11 -30.81
CA LEU A 795 16.12 -8.83 -31.45
C LEU A 795 15.56 -8.79 -32.86
N TYR A 796 14.88 -7.70 -33.19
CA TYR A 796 14.14 -7.51 -34.43
C TYR A 796 14.49 -6.16 -35.08
N SER A 797 14.54 -6.09 -36.42
CA SER A 797 14.67 -4.83 -37.18
C SER A 797 13.91 -4.87 -38.50
N ASN A 798 13.37 -3.71 -38.91
CA ASN A 798 12.73 -3.44 -40.18
C ASN A 798 13.70 -2.86 -41.25
N SER A 799 14.96 -2.59 -40.89
CA SER A 799 15.96 -1.94 -41.76
C SER A 799 16.26 -2.72 -43.03
N ASN A 800 16.38 -2.04 -44.18
CA ASN A 800 16.71 -2.67 -45.46
C ASN A 800 18.14 -3.25 -45.52
N ASP A 801 19.04 -2.79 -44.66
CA ASP A 801 20.43 -3.25 -44.57
C ASP A 801 20.57 -4.42 -43.59
N ALA A 802 21.78 -4.97 -43.40
CA ALA A 802 22.03 -5.98 -42.36
C ALA A 802 21.61 -5.52 -40.96
N LEU A 803 20.91 -6.40 -40.21
CA LEU A 803 20.50 -6.15 -38.80
C LEU A 803 21.73 -5.82 -37.94
N ILE A 804 22.81 -6.57 -38.12
CA ILE A 804 24.10 -6.31 -37.48
C ILE A 804 25.17 -6.11 -38.55
N VAL A 805 25.84 -4.96 -38.50
CA VAL A 805 27.03 -4.66 -39.31
C VAL A 805 28.25 -4.66 -38.37
N ASN A 806 29.01 -5.75 -38.37
CA ASN A 806 30.22 -5.85 -37.54
C ASN A 806 31.45 -5.35 -38.30
N SER A 807 32.06 -4.27 -37.80
CA SER A 807 33.34 -3.74 -38.27
C SER A 807 34.43 -3.78 -37.18
N ALA A 808 34.21 -4.55 -36.10
CA ALA A 808 35.16 -4.68 -35.00
C ALA A 808 36.54 -5.19 -35.51
N PRO A 809 37.66 -4.70 -34.94
CA PRO A 809 39.01 -5.04 -35.42
C PRO A 809 39.24 -6.55 -35.57
N SER A 810 39.85 -6.96 -36.68
CA SER A 810 40.14 -8.36 -37.00
C SER A 810 41.23 -9.00 -36.11
N SER A 811 41.90 -8.21 -35.27
CA SER A 811 42.87 -8.66 -34.26
C SER A 811 42.32 -8.49 -32.84
N GLY A 812 42.74 -9.34 -31.89
CA GLY A 812 42.25 -9.33 -30.51
C GLY A 812 40.98 -10.15 -30.28
N ALA A 813 40.12 -9.70 -29.37
CA ALA A 813 38.91 -10.43 -28.96
C ALA A 813 37.78 -10.39 -30.02
N GLY A 814 37.76 -9.37 -30.88
CA GLY A 814 36.66 -9.13 -31.83
C GLY A 814 35.34 -8.83 -31.14
N LEU A 815 34.23 -9.08 -31.83
CA LEU A 815 32.86 -9.03 -31.31
C LEU A 815 32.40 -10.44 -30.94
N LEU A 816 31.94 -10.65 -29.71
CA LEU A 816 31.25 -11.88 -29.28
C LEU A 816 29.76 -11.58 -29.08
N ILE A 817 28.89 -12.33 -29.73
CA ILE A 817 27.44 -12.33 -29.46
C ILE A 817 27.07 -13.70 -28.89
N LYS A 818 26.36 -13.69 -27.76
CA LYS A 818 25.98 -14.90 -27.05
C LYS A 818 24.53 -14.89 -26.59
N GLY A 819 23.81 -16.01 -26.75
CA GLY A 819 22.55 -16.26 -26.04
C GLY A 819 21.36 -15.42 -26.49
N LEU A 820 21.19 -15.19 -27.79
CA LEU A 820 20.13 -14.33 -28.35
C LEU A 820 19.45 -14.97 -29.56
N HIS A 821 18.19 -14.58 -29.79
CA HIS A 821 17.49 -14.83 -31.04
C HIS A 821 17.53 -13.58 -31.91
N LEU A 822 17.99 -13.71 -33.15
CA LEU A 822 18.08 -12.60 -34.10
C LEU A 822 17.08 -12.83 -35.23
N HIS A 823 16.27 -11.82 -35.52
CA HIS A 823 15.18 -11.86 -36.50
C HIS A 823 15.40 -10.91 -37.66
N ARG A 824 15.01 -11.33 -38.86
CA ARG A 824 14.91 -10.45 -40.03
C ARG A 824 13.71 -10.81 -40.90
N LEU A 825 12.83 -9.84 -41.16
CA LEU A 825 11.62 -10.03 -41.99
C LEU A 825 11.75 -9.57 -43.44
N ASN A 826 12.71 -8.72 -43.79
CA ASN A 826 12.87 -8.25 -45.18
C ASN A 826 13.95 -9.04 -45.94
N ASN A 827 13.82 -9.08 -47.27
CA ASN A 827 14.57 -9.98 -48.15
C ASN A 827 15.79 -9.32 -48.84
N ASN A 828 16.17 -8.13 -48.39
CA ASN A 828 17.05 -7.24 -49.15
C ASN A 828 18.55 -7.42 -48.87
N ASP A 829 18.94 -8.06 -47.75
CA ASP A 829 20.36 -8.29 -47.39
C ASP A 829 20.52 -9.41 -46.34
N SER A 830 21.77 -9.71 -45.95
CA SER A 830 22.16 -10.68 -44.92
C SER A 830 21.80 -10.24 -43.50
N MET A 831 21.48 -11.16 -42.58
CA MET A 831 21.14 -10.74 -41.21
C MET A 831 22.36 -10.20 -40.45
N ILE A 832 23.54 -10.76 -40.66
CA ILE A 832 24.80 -10.23 -40.14
C ILE A 832 25.77 -9.98 -41.29
N GLU A 833 26.24 -8.75 -41.43
CA GLU A 833 27.37 -8.40 -42.29
C GLU A 833 28.65 -8.32 -41.43
N ASN A 834 29.57 -9.25 -41.62
CA ASN A 834 30.83 -9.31 -40.88
C ASN A 834 32.01 -8.80 -41.74
N ASN A 835 32.47 -7.60 -41.39
CA ASN A 835 33.66 -6.93 -41.92
C ASN A 835 34.88 -7.07 -40.96
N GLY A 836 34.72 -7.78 -39.83
CA GLY A 836 35.69 -7.83 -38.74
C GLY A 836 35.97 -9.23 -38.17
N LYS A 837 36.24 -9.32 -36.86
CA LYS A 837 36.27 -10.62 -36.15
C LYS A 837 34.96 -10.80 -35.37
N LEU A 838 34.21 -11.86 -35.67
CA LEU A 838 32.94 -12.21 -35.05
C LEU A 838 33.00 -13.60 -34.42
N ILE A 839 32.47 -13.72 -33.20
CA ILE A 839 32.27 -14.97 -32.49
C ILE A 839 30.77 -15.06 -32.17
N LEU A 840 30.11 -16.14 -32.59
CA LEU A 840 28.73 -16.45 -32.22
C LEU A 840 28.72 -17.64 -31.27
N GLN A 841 28.02 -17.52 -30.16
CA GLN A 841 27.89 -18.60 -29.18
C GLN A 841 26.45 -18.75 -28.70
N ASP A 842 25.82 -19.92 -28.90
CA ASP A 842 24.44 -20.15 -28.44
C ASP A 842 23.46 -19.09 -29.03
N VAL A 843 23.51 -18.86 -30.35
CA VAL A 843 22.71 -17.83 -31.04
C VAL A 843 21.79 -18.47 -32.06
N ILE A 844 20.51 -18.12 -32.05
CA ILE A 844 19.52 -18.62 -33.02
C ILE A 844 19.19 -17.51 -34.02
N LEU A 845 19.36 -17.82 -35.30
CA LEU A 845 19.14 -16.93 -36.42
C LEU A 845 17.83 -17.30 -37.12
N HIS A 846 16.82 -16.42 -37.06
CA HIS A 846 15.53 -16.62 -37.71
C HIS A 846 15.53 -15.94 -39.07
N HIS A 847 15.69 -16.74 -40.11
CA HIS A 847 15.90 -16.32 -41.49
C HIS A 847 14.63 -16.55 -42.31
N SER A 848 13.93 -15.47 -42.70
CA SER A 848 12.69 -15.56 -43.49
C SER A 848 12.86 -16.41 -44.75
N ALA A 849 11.91 -17.31 -45.02
CA ALA A 849 11.89 -18.19 -46.20
C ALA A 849 11.88 -17.44 -47.55
N GLY A 850 11.54 -16.15 -47.55
CA GLY A 850 11.57 -15.29 -48.74
C GLY A 850 12.92 -14.64 -49.04
N ASN A 851 13.89 -14.69 -48.12
CA ASN A 851 15.17 -14.00 -48.28
C ASN A 851 16.16 -14.85 -49.11
N THR A 852 16.66 -14.30 -50.22
CA THR A 852 17.63 -14.96 -51.11
C THR A 852 19.09 -14.71 -50.72
N HIS A 853 19.33 -13.83 -49.76
CA HIS A 853 20.67 -13.51 -49.24
C HIS A 853 21.09 -14.49 -48.14
N GLU A 854 22.38 -14.54 -47.83
CA GLU A 854 22.93 -15.44 -46.83
C GLU A 854 22.57 -14.96 -45.41
N ALA A 855 22.34 -15.84 -44.45
CA ALA A 855 22.08 -15.42 -43.06
C ALA A 855 23.27 -14.61 -42.47
N ILE A 856 24.50 -14.93 -42.87
CA ILE A 856 25.72 -14.21 -42.49
C ILE A 856 26.58 -14.01 -43.73
N PHE A 857 26.91 -12.76 -44.06
CA PHE A 857 27.90 -12.41 -45.09
C PHE A 857 29.24 -12.11 -44.42
N ASN A 858 30.32 -12.78 -44.84
CA ASN A 858 31.66 -12.59 -44.29
C ASN A 858 32.64 -12.17 -45.39
N THR A 859 33.25 -10.98 -45.26
CA THR A 859 34.22 -10.49 -46.25
C THR A 859 35.53 -11.27 -46.29
N SER A 860 36.36 -11.01 -47.31
CA SER A 860 37.66 -11.66 -47.48
C SER A 860 38.69 -11.36 -46.37
N ALA A 861 38.51 -10.28 -45.60
CA ALA A 861 39.43 -9.85 -44.55
C ALA A 861 38.93 -10.15 -43.12
N SER A 862 37.76 -10.78 -42.99
CA SER A 862 37.06 -11.01 -41.72
C SER A 862 37.08 -12.49 -41.30
N SER A 863 36.91 -12.74 -40.01
CA SER A 863 36.89 -14.09 -39.42
C SER A 863 35.63 -14.34 -38.62
N LEU A 864 35.01 -15.50 -38.81
CA LEU A 864 33.86 -15.98 -38.05
C LEU A 864 34.23 -17.24 -37.27
N GLU A 865 33.89 -17.26 -35.98
CA GLU A 865 33.95 -18.43 -35.12
C GLU A 865 32.55 -18.73 -34.55
N VAL A 866 32.12 -19.99 -34.59
CA VAL A 866 30.80 -20.42 -34.10
C VAL A 866 30.99 -21.48 -33.02
N ARG A 867 30.31 -21.31 -31.87
CA ARG A 867 30.42 -22.17 -30.68
C ARG A 867 29.03 -22.51 -30.12
N GLY A 868 28.91 -23.64 -29.42
CA GLY A 868 27.69 -23.99 -28.72
C GLY A 868 26.49 -24.26 -29.64
N ASN A 869 25.29 -23.95 -29.17
CA ASN A 869 24.02 -24.22 -29.86
C ASN A 869 23.65 -23.05 -30.78
N CYS A 870 24.32 -22.93 -31.92
CA CYS A 870 23.95 -21.97 -32.95
C CYS A 870 23.10 -22.64 -34.04
N GLU A 871 21.94 -22.06 -34.34
CA GLU A 871 20.99 -22.60 -35.33
C GLU A 871 20.55 -21.50 -36.30
N VAL A 872 20.25 -21.89 -37.55
CA VAL A 872 19.55 -21.05 -38.51
C VAL A 872 18.19 -21.69 -38.76
N LEU A 873 17.13 -21.02 -38.33
CA LEU A 873 15.75 -21.44 -38.52
C LEU A 873 15.18 -20.72 -39.74
N HIS A 874 14.53 -21.46 -40.62
CA HIS A 874 13.80 -20.91 -41.74
C HIS A 874 12.33 -20.75 -41.35
N GLU A 875 11.89 -19.51 -41.16
CA GLU A 875 10.50 -19.15 -40.84
C GLU A 875 9.64 -18.96 -42.09
#